data_AF-A0A353WSD4-F1
#
_entry.id   AF-A0A353WSD4-F1
#
_cell.length_a   1.000
_cell.length_b   1.000
_cell.length_c   1.000
_cell.angle_alpha   90.00
_cell.angle_beta   90.00
_cell.angle_gamma   90.00
#
_symmetry.space_group_name_H-M   'P 1'
#
loop_
_entity.id
_entity.type
_entity.pdbx_description
1 polymer ?
#
loop_
_entity_poly.entity_id
_entity_poly.type
_entity_poly.pdbx_seq_one_letter_code
_entity_poly.pdbx_strand_id
1 'polypeptide(L)'
;ISTLEATKASGKRVGGVYGASTPMESKVNRLGYNGLQTLYLVYKAPEDDEIDPAVLDAARSSDVAVVFVGTDENTATEEADRLTLQLPGDQVNLIKAVASVNKNTIVVMQTLGCVEVEEFKDLENIPGILWTGYNGQAQGAAIAKILFGDVTPGGKLNATWYKTVKDLPAITDYTLRGGEGKNGRTLWYFTKPVSYEFGYGLSYTTFEYSNFRIDRTSITPADRVRVSVDVKNTGKYDGDEVVQIYVSTPDSPASAQRPIKRLKGFQRVTVPIGQTKTVSVDIDCNDLWFWDMEADKISYDAGRYVFEIGSSSKDIRGKVTATMTSTELKPEVKVVVADCGVSVLKVGQTAQTKLTAALMDDSFLDLSKAEITYSSNNASVLSVDAQGVISAKSQGVATVTASVKYNGKCVSGSYSVKVMPDLALGELKVAGKSILKAGVQEYSFIRKASSSAPVVSAKCADPGLRVVVDQAPAVPGTATVKVIDDVTSDESVYYVHFGVKAASDEFNGKKLSSAWKIVRENASAYTLDNGTLTITTGAGDIDGANNNAANIFVQSANSDWTLNTKLHCSALPGQPSQNAGLVAYQDDDNFVKYVYAAPGFRQGGNGVPTATLQLSCEADGYNKASVTFRLDDVKVVDNTIWLRLVKKGSAYTAYFSVDGKKYEQAGKVDIVLKDINAGIIACDGVLPARFAAFMRPGMGAQTKSEPIKASFDWFRIAQ
;
A
#
# COMPACT_ATOMS: atom_id res chain seq x y z
N ILE A 1 11.72 -33.66 26.63
CA ILE A 1 10.90 -33.46 25.42
C ILE A 1 11.04 -34.73 24.60
N SER A 2 9.97 -35.50 24.41
CA SER A 2 9.98 -36.69 23.55
C SER A 2 9.48 -36.28 22.18
N THR A 3 10.27 -36.52 21.14
CA THR A 3 9.87 -36.26 19.75
C THR A 3 8.92 -37.36 19.30
N LEU A 4 7.77 -36.99 18.73
CA LEU A 4 6.78 -37.93 18.22
C LEU A 4 6.85 -37.87 16.70
N GLU A 5 7.36 -38.94 16.08
CA GLU A 5 7.30 -39.10 14.62
C GLU A 5 5.92 -39.63 14.25
N ALA A 6 5.14 -38.87 13.49
CA ALA A 6 3.79 -39.22 13.09
C ALA A 6 3.70 -39.36 11.56
N THR A 7 3.01 -40.40 11.10
CA THR A 7 2.70 -40.66 9.69
C THR A 7 1.20 -40.98 9.57
N LYS A 8 0.51 -40.42 8.57
CA LYS A 8 -0.94 -40.64 8.38
C LYS A 8 -1.21 -42.11 8.03
N ALA A 9 -1.98 -42.82 8.87
CA ALA A 9 -2.30 -44.23 8.67
C ALA A 9 -3.54 -44.48 7.77
N SER A 10 -4.60 -43.66 7.87
CA SER A 10 -5.82 -43.71 7.03
C SER A 10 -6.71 -42.47 7.24
N GLY A 11 -7.79 -42.27 6.45
CA GLY A 11 -8.83 -41.24 6.67
C GLY A 11 -9.16 -40.33 5.47
N LYS A 12 -10.37 -39.73 5.46
CA LYS A 12 -10.86 -38.77 4.43
C LYS A 12 -9.96 -37.54 4.30
N ARG A 13 -10.08 -36.81 3.17
CA ARG A 13 -9.23 -35.64 2.85
C ARG A 13 -9.56 -34.48 3.79
N VAL A 14 -8.52 -33.74 4.18
CA VAL A 14 -8.66 -32.51 4.99
C VAL A 14 -8.99 -31.39 4.02
N GLY A 15 -10.27 -31.03 3.94
CA GLY A 15 -10.70 -29.72 3.46
C GLY A 15 -10.65 -28.76 4.65
N GLY A 16 -9.89 -27.69 4.55
CA GLY A 16 -9.77 -26.73 5.65
C GLY A 16 -8.85 -25.58 5.26
N VAL A 17 -9.23 -24.40 5.72
CA VAL A 17 -8.45 -23.18 5.56
C VAL A 17 -7.24 -23.26 6.48
N TYR A 18 -6.11 -22.75 6.00
CA TYR A 18 -4.88 -22.47 6.71
C TYR A 18 -3.85 -23.56 6.86
N GLY A 19 -4.15 -24.85 6.75
CA GLY A 19 -3.13 -25.83 7.20
C GLY A 19 -2.57 -25.51 8.58
N ALA A 20 -3.32 -24.75 9.38
CA ALA A 20 -2.95 -24.36 10.71
C ALA A 20 -3.06 -25.64 11.52
N SER A 21 -1.93 -26.33 11.67
CA SER A 21 -1.77 -27.20 12.81
C SER A 21 -1.73 -26.30 14.03
N THR A 22 -2.81 -26.27 14.80
CA THR A 22 -2.67 -25.83 16.18
C THR A 22 -1.88 -26.90 16.91
N PRO A 23 -0.74 -26.58 17.56
CA PRO A 23 -0.08 -27.51 18.44
C PRO A 23 -1.09 -27.97 19.49
N MET A 24 -1.46 -29.25 19.45
CA MET A 24 -2.32 -29.82 20.47
C MET A 24 -1.42 -30.23 21.63
N GLU A 25 -1.40 -29.45 22.69
CA GLU A 25 -0.78 -29.88 23.93
C GLU A 25 -1.63 -30.99 24.55
N SER A 26 -1.06 -32.19 24.67
CA SER A 26 -1.70 -33.32 25.33
C SER A 26 -0.74 -33.93 26.35
N LYS A 27 -1.27 -34.20 27.55
CA LYS A 27 -0.53 -34.91 28.60
C LYS A 27 -0.59 -36.40 28.34
N VAL A 28 0.55 -36.98 27.97
CA VAL A 28 0.70 -38.44 27.87
C VAL A 28 1.27 -38.98 29.18
N ASN A 29 0.43 -39.67 29.95
CA ASN A 29 0.88 -40.39 31.15
C ASN A 29 1.47 -41.74 30.75
N ARG A 30 2.74 -42.00 31.09
CA ARG A 30 3.37 -43.31 30.92
C ARG A 30 2.82 -44.26 31.97
N LEU A 31 1.75 -45.00 31.65
CA LEU A 31 1.12 -45.98 32.53
C LEU A 31 1.98 -47.26 32.70
N GLY A 32 3.26 -47.12 33.05
CA GLY A 32 4.18 -48.25 33.30
C GLY A 32 4.83 -48.88 32.06
N TYR A 33 4.63 -48.34 30.86
CA TYR A 33 5.27 -48.83 29.62
C TYR A 33 6.60 -48.11 29.36
N ASN A 34 7.69 -48.88 29.29
CA ASN A 34 9.07 -48.36 29.17
C ASN A 34 9.76 -48.67 27.83
N GLY A 35 9.04 -49.21 26.84
CA GLY A 35 9.56 -49.54 25.50
C GLY A 35 9.05 -48.62 24.39
N LEU A 36 9.55 -48.79 23.15
CA LEU A 36 9.03 -48.08 21.97
C LEU A 36 7.56 -48.45 21.74
N GLN A 37 6.70 -47.47 21.50
CA GLN A 37 5.26 -47.66 21.28
C GLN A 37 4.82 -46.89 20.03
N THR A 38 3.99 -47.50 19.20
CA THR A 38 3.30 -46.80 18.11
C THR A 38 1.97 -46.27 18.64
N LEU A 39 1.79 -44.96 18.59
CA LEU A 39 0.55 -44.30 18.98
C LEU A 39 -0.26 -43.97 17.72
N TYR A 40 -1.53 -44.38 17.69
CA TYR A 40 -2.47 -44.00 16.65
C TYR A 40 -3.36 -42.86 17.16
N LEU A 41 -3.18 -41.67 16.61
CA LEU A 41 -4.08 -40.54 16.84
C LEU A 41 -5.17 -40.57 15.78
N VAL A 42 -6.39 -40.91 16.19
CA VAL A 42 -7.55 -40.97 15.30
C VAL A 42 -8.36 -39.68 15.48
N TYR A 43 -8.38 -38.85 14.44
CA TYR A 43 -9.26 -37.68 14.37
C TYR A 43 -10.47 -38.02 13.51
N LYS A 44 -11.67 -37.91 14.08
CA LYS A 44 -12.92 -37.94 13.31
C LYS A 44 -13.28 -36.48 13.02
N ALA A 45 -13.11 -36.05 11.77
CA ALA A 45 -13.68 -34.79 11.34
C ALA A 45 -15.21 -34.84 11.56
N PRO A 46 -15.86 -33.70 11.86
CA PRO A 46 -17.31 -33.62 11.82
C PRO A 46 -17.81 -34.24 10.50
N GLU A 47 -18.89 -35.00 10.56
CA GLU A 47 -19.55 -35.42 9.33
C GLU A 47 -20.11 -34.15 8.66
N ASP A 48 -19.98 -34.08 7.34
CA ASP A 48 -20.63 -33.03 6.57
C ASP A 48 -22.15 -33.15 6.80
N ASP A 49 -22.84 -32.01 6.95
CA ASP A 49 -24.29 -32.01 7.11
C ASP A 49 -24.94 -32.69 5.89
N GLU A 50 -26.03 -33.43 6.10
CA GLU A 50 -26.80 -33.97 4.98
C GLU A 50 -27.35 -32.82 4.12
N ILE A 51 -27.33 -33.01 2.79
CA ILE A 51 -27.94 -32.06 1.87
C ILE A 51 -29.44 -31.99 2.15
N ASP A 52 -29.95 -30.79 2.43
CA ASP A 52 -31.35 -30.54 2.76
C ASP A 52 -32.28 -31.15 1.68
N PRO A 53 -33.19 -32.08 2.06
CA PRO A 53 -34.17 -32.66 1.14
C PRO A 53 -34.95 -31.62 0.33
N ALA A 54 -35.23 -30.44 0.90
CA ALA A 54 -35.93 -29.36 0.19
C ALA A 54 -35.14 -28.84 -1.02
N VAL A 55 -33.80 -28.83 -0.96
CA VAL A 55 -32.93 -28.47 -2.10
C VAL A 55 -33.07 -29.51 -3.22
N LEU A 56 -33.08 -30.79 -2.87
CA LEU A 56 -33.23 -31.88 -3.84
C LEU A 56 -34.64 -31.90 -4.47
N ASP A 57 -35.68 -31.61 -3.69
CA ASP A 57 -37.04 -31.50 -4.18
C ASP A 57 -37.21 -30.31 -5.14
N ALA A 58 -36.66 -29.15 -4.80
CA ALA A 58 -36.63 -27.99 -5.67
C ALA A 58 -35.92 -28.29 -6.99
N ALA A 59 -34.73 -28.90 -6.93
CA ALA A 59 -33.98 -29.32 -8.11
C ALA A 59 -34.78 -30.31 -8.97
N ARG A 60 -35.41 -31.32 -8.36
CA ARG A 60 -36.20 -32.34 -9.08
C ARG A 60 -37.42 -31.74 -9.80
N SER A 61 -38.02 -30.71 -9.21
CA SER A 61 -39.20 -30.04 -9.77
C SER A 61 -38.91 -28.98 -10.84
N SER A 62 -37.62 -28.63 -11.04
CA SER A 62 -37.18 -27.58 -11.96
C SER A 62 -36.75 -28.15 -13.32
N ASP A 63 -36.98 -27.40 -14.40
CA ASP A 63 -36.49 -27.78 -15.74
C ASP A 63 -34.96 -27.79 -15.82
N VAL A 64 -34.33 -26.84 -15.12
CA VAL A 64 -32.87 -26.63 -15.04
C VAL A 64 -32.52 -26.29 -13.59
N ALA A 65 -31.45 -26.89 -13.06
CA ALA A 65 -30.90 -26.54 -11.76
C ALA A 65 -29.56 -25.80 -11.94
N VAL A 66 -29.41 -24.63 -11.32
CA VAL A 66 -28.14 -23.87 -11.35
C VAL A 66 -27.52 -23.88 -9.96
N VAL A 67 -26.36 -24.53 -9.83
CA VAL A 67 -25.66 -24.71 -8.56
C VAL A 67 -24.48 -23.74 -8.50
N PHE A 68 -24.56 -22.76 -7.62
CA PHE A 68 -23.47 -21.81 -7.36
C PHE A 68 -22.53 -22.38 -6.31
N VAL A 69 -21.25 -22.51 -6.66
CA VAL A 69 -20.19 -23.00 -5.79
C VAL A 69 -18.97 -22.10 -5.90
N GLY A 70 -18.08 -22.12 -4.91
CA GLY A 70 -16.95 -21.22 -4.92
C GLY A 70 -16.04 -21.27 -3.70
N THR A 71 -15.19 -20.26 -3.65
CA THR A 71 -14.43 -19.87 -2.45
C THR A 71 -15.09 -18.62 -1.84
N ASP A 72 -14.58 -18.17 -0.70
CA ASP A 72 -14.96 -16.96 0.01
C ASP A 72 -13.74 -16.41 0.78
N GLU A 73 -13.89 -15.30 1.51
CA GLU A 73 -12.80 -14.71 2.31
C GLU A 73 -12.31 -15.64 3.42
N ASN A 74 -13.15 -16.54 3.90
CA ASN A 74 -12.71 -17.55 4.87
C ASN A 74 -11.78 -18.55 4.20
N THR A 75 -11.99 -18.90 2.93
CA THR A 75 -11.29 -20.01 2.25
C THR A 75 -10.20 -19.56 1.29
N ALA A 76 -10.18 -18.28 0.90
CA ALA A 76 -9.18 -17.67 0.03
C ALA A 76 -9.08 -16.15 0.29
N THR A 77 -8.00 -15.70 0.91
CA THR A 77 -7.78 -14.27 1.29
C THR A 77 -6.29 -13.90 1.24
N GLU A 78 -6.00 -12.59 1.27
CA GLU A 78 -4.64 -12.07 1.47
C GLU A 78 -4.02 -12.63 2.76
N GLU A 79 -2.70 -12.81 2.76
CA GLU A 79 -1.91 -13.44 3.84
C GLU A 79 -2.20 -14.94 4.09
N ALA A 80 -2.98 -15.60 3.22
CA ALA A 80 -3.33 -17.00 3.39
C ALA A 80 -3.19 -17.83 2.10
N ASP A 81 -2.33 -18.84 2.14
CA ASP A 81 -2.20 -19.82 1.07
C ASP A 81 -3.16 -20.99 1.24
N ARG A 82 -3.83 -21.41 0.15
CA ARG A 82 -4.61 -22.65 0.12
C ARG A 82 -3.67 -23.86 -0.01
N LEU A 83 -3.73 -24.78 0.95
CA LEU A 83 -2.96 -26.04 0.90
C LEU A 83 -3.59 -27.13 0.00
N THR A 84 -4.78 -26.87 -0.53
CA THR A 84 -5.52 -27.78 -1.38
C THR A 84 -6.17 -27.01 -2.52
N LEU A 85 -6.41 -27.70 -3.64
CA LEU A 85 -7.19 -27.18 -4.76
C LEU A 85 -8.65 -27.66 -4.71
N GLN A 86 -9.09 -28.38 -3.67
CA GLN A 86 -10.48 -28.83 -3.59
C GLN A 86 -11.46 -27.66 -3.43
N LEU A 87 -12.70 -27.83 -3.92
CA LEU A 87 -13.80 -26.94 -3.53
C LEU A 87 -14.02 -27.04 -2.00
N PRO A 88 -14.18 -25.91 -1.28
CA PRO A 88 -14.37 -25.91 0.17
C PRO A 88 -15.68 -26.58 0.61
N GLY A 89 -15.66 -27.20 1.79
CA GLY A 89 -16.85 -27.80 2.41
C GLY A 89 -17.47 -28.93 1.57
N ASP A 90 -18.79 -29.10 1.71
CA ASP A 90 -19.53 -30.20 1.07
C ASP A 90 -20.02 -29.88 -0.36
N GLN A 91 -19.47 -28.84 -0.99
CA GLN A 91 -19.94 -28.32 -2.27
C GLN A 91 -19.87 -29.35 -3.41
N VAL A 92 -18.88 -30.27 -3.40
CA VAL A 92 -18.79 -31.35 -4.40
C VAL A 92 -19.94 -32.35 -4.25
N ASN A 93 -20.32 -32.70 -3.02
CA ASN A 93 -21.44 -33.62 -2.80
C ASN A 93 -22.77 -32.94 -3.09
N LEU A 94 -22.93 -31.64 -2.79
CA LEU A 94 -24.07 -30.85 -3.23
C LEU A 94 -24.25 -30.92 -4.76
N ILE A 95 -23.18 -30.68 -5.53
CA ILE A 95 -23.21 -30.79 -7.00
C ILE A 95 -23.69 -32.19 -7.43
N LYS A 96 -23.10 -33.25 -6.88
CA LYS A 96 -23.45 -34.64 -7.22
C LYS A 96 -24.89 -34.97 -6.84
N ALA A 97 -25.35 -34.53 -5.67
CA ALA A 97 -26.70 -34.79 -5.18
C ALA A 97 -27.75 -34.10 -6.05
N VAL A 98 -27.55 -32.82 -6.39
CA VAL A 98 -28.43 -32.08 -7.31
C VAL A 98 -28.43 -32.71 -8.71
N ALA A 99 -27.24 -33.03 -9.25
CA ALA A 99 -27.11 -33.69 -10.55
C ALA A 99 -27.75 -35.09 -10.56
N SER A 100 -27.86 -35.78 -9.42
CA SER A 100 -28.53 -37.09 -9.34
C SER A 100 -30.06 -37.01 -9.52
N VAL A 101 -30.66 -35.86 -9.20
CA VAL A 101 -32.12 -35.65 -9.26
C VAL A 101 -32.55 -34.74 -10.41
N ASN A 102 -31.63 -33.98 -11.02
CA ASN A 102 -31.88 -33.15 -12.19
C ASN A 102 -30.77 -33.31 -13.26
N LYS A 103 -31.14 -33.77 -14.45
CA LYS A 103 -30.21 -34.02 -15.57
C LYS A 103 -29.69 -32.75 -16.26
N ASN A 104 -30.35 -31.61 -16.02
CA ASN A 104 -30.00 -30.31 -16.58
C ASN A 104 -29.34 -29.45 -15.50
N THR A 105 -28.31 -29.97 -14.84
CA THR A 105 -27.61 -29.25 -13.76
C THR A 105 -26.45 -28.43 -14.32
N ILE A 106 -26.48 -27.11 -14.16
CA ILE A 106 -25.40 -26.20 -14.53
C ILE A 106 -24.62 -25.81 -13.27
N VAL A 107 -23.30 -25.96 -13.29
CA VAL A 107 -22.43 -25.55 -12.17
C VAL A 107 -21.82 -24.19 -12.47
N VAL A 108 -22.09 -23.18 -11.65
CA VAL A 108 -21.45 -21.86 -11.72
C VAL A 108 -20.41 -21.75 -10.62
N MET A 109 -19.14 -21.65 -11.01
CA MET A 109 -17.99 -21.61 -10.11
C MET A 109 -17.43 -20.20 -9.95
N GLN A 110 -17.51 -19.66 -8.73
CA GLN A 110 -16.88 -18.41 -8.32
C GLN A 110 -15.69 -18.70 -7.39
N THR A 111 -14.53 -18.98 -7.97
CA THR A 111 -13.33 -19.39 -7.20
C THR A 111 -12.17 -18.42 -7.40
N LEU A 112 -11.36 -18.23 -6.35
CA LEU A 112 -10.07 -17.56 -6.43
C LEU A 112 -9.04 -18.47 -7.11
N GLY A 113 -9.12 -18.57 -8.44
CA GLY A 113 -8.24 -19.40 -9.26
C GLY A 113 -8.66 -20.87 -9.33
N CYS A 114 -7.69 -21.74 -9.65
CA CYS A 114 -7.91 -23.16 -9.91
C CYS A 114 -8.57 -23.90 -8.73
N VAL A 115 -9.45 -24.84 -9.06
CA VAL A 115 -9.92 -25.90 -8.16
C VAL A 115 -9.91 -27.27 -8.86
N GLU A 116 -9.85 -28.37 -8.10
CA GLU A 116 -9.98 -29.74 -8.60
C GLU A 116 -11.44 -29.97 -9.03
N VAL A 117 -11.64 -30.30 -10.31
CA VAL A 117 -12.98 -30.48 -10.91
C VAL A 117 -13.28 -31.91 -11.34
N GLU A 118 -12.30 -32.82 -11.24
CA GLU A 118 -12.39 -34.19 -11.82
C GLU A 118 -13.57 -34.99 -11.26
N GLU A 119 -14.05 -34.67 -10.05
CA GLU A 119 -15.14 -35.41 -9.41
C GLU A 119 -16.53 -35.11 -9.98
N PHE A 120 -16.69 -34.02 -10.73
CA PHE A 120 -17.99 -33.61 -11.27
C PHE A 120 -17.96 -33.18 -12.74
N LYS A 121 -16.80 -32.82 -13.28
CA LYS A 121 -16.73 -32.19 -14.62
C LYS A 121 -17.25 -33.05 -15.78
N ASP A 122 -17.17 -34.37 -15.64
CA ASP A 122 -17.52 -35.35 -16.67
C ASP A 122 -18.80 -36.12 -16.31
N LEU A 123 -19.58 -35.67 -15.31
CA LEU A 123 -20.86 -36.29 -14.97
C LEU A 123 -21.90 -36.00 -16.06
N GLU A 124 -22.58 -37.06 -16.52
CA GLU A 124 -23.56 -36.98 -17.62
C GLU A 124 -24.68 -35.95 -17.38
N ASN A 125 -25.09 -35.78 -16.12
CA ASN A 125 -26.16 -34.85 -15.72
C ASN A 125 -25.68 -33.40 -15.50
N ILE A 126 -24.42 -33.09 -15.86
CA ILE A 126 -23.83 -31.75 -15.79
C ILE A 126 -23.48 -31.29 -17.20
N PRO A 127 -24.45 -30.76 -17.98
CA PRO A 127 -24.21 -30.31 -19.35
C PRO A 127 -23.35 -29.04 -19.45
N GLY A 128 -23.12 -28.31 -18.35
CA GLY A 128 -22.40 -27.05 -18.40
C GLY A 128 -21.74 -26.64 -17.09
N ILE A 129 -20.53 -26.09 -17.22
CA ILE A 129 -19.76 -25.51 -16.11
C ILE A 129 -19.31 -24.12 -16.53
N LEU A 130 -19.70 -23.11 -15.76
CA LEU A 130 -19.31 -21.72 -15.98
C LEU A 130 -18.37 -21.28 -14.87
N TRP A 131 -17.12 -21.00 -15.19
CA TRP A 131 -16.20 -20.35 -14.26
C TRP A 131 -16.15 -18.85 -14.51
N THR A 132 -16.29 -18.06 -13.44
CA THR A 132 -16.35 -16.60 -13.56
C THR A 132 -15.21 -15.90 -12.85
N GLY A 133 -14.56 -16.52 -11.86
CA GLY A 133 -13.77 -15.78 -10.87
C GLY A 133 -14.64 -14.76 -10.11
N TYR A 134 -14.03 -13.70 -9.58
CA TYR A 134 -14.73 -12.58 -8.94
C TYR A 134 -14.74 -11.35 -9.86
N ASN A 135 -15.93 -10.96 -10.34
CA ASN A 135 -16.09 -10.00 -11.44
C ASN A 135 -16.73 -8.67 -11.02
N GLY A 136 -16.55 -8.28 -9.75
CA GLY A 136 -17.02 -7.02 -9.19
C GLY A 136 -18.54 -6.91 -9.02
N GLN A 137 -19.02 -5.70 -8.72
CA GLN A 137 -20.40 -5.45 -8.28
C GLN A 137 -21.51 -5.85 -9.28
N ALA A 138 -21.17 -5.97 -10.58
CA ALA A 138 -22.13 -6.30 -11.64
C ALA A 138 -22.20 -7.81 -11.96
N GLN A 139 -21.51 -8.66 -11.18
CA GLN A 139 -21.37 -10.10 -11.49
C GLN A 139 -22.69 -10.83 -11.69
N GLY A 140 -23.73 -10.56 -10.88
CA GLY A 140 -25.02 -11.24 -11.01
C GLY A 140 -25.69 -10.99 -12.36
N ALA A 141 -25.67 -9.74 -12.83
CA ALA A 141 -26.20 -9.37 -14.14
C ALA A 141 -25.37 -9.96 -15.28
N ALA A 142 -24.04 -9.99 -15.14
CA ALA A 142 -23.16 -10.58 -16.15
C ALA A 142 -23.36 -12.09 -16.30
N ILE A 143 -23.48 -12.81 -15.17
CA ILE A 143 -23.73 -14.26 -15.15
C ILE A 143 -25.09 -14.57 -15.79
N ALA A 144 -26.14 -13.83 -15.44
CA ALA A 144 -27.46 -14.00 -16.02
C ALA A 144 -27.43 -13.85 -17.55
N LYS A 145 -26.80 -12.80 -18.08
CA LYS A 145 -26.67 -12.58 -19.53
C LYS A 145 -25.99 -13.73 -20.26
N ILE A 146 -25.01 -14.39 -19.63
CA ILE A 146 -24.36 -15.57 -20.20
C ILE A 146 -25.33 -16.75 -20.15
N LEU A 147 -25.89 -17.07 -18.98
CA LEU A 147 -26.79 -18.22 -18.79
C LEU A 147 -28.02 -18.19 -19.71
N PHE A 148 -28.57 -17.00 -19.96
CA PHE A 148 -29.72 -16.81 -20.86
C PHE A 148 -29.34 -16.57 -22.33
N GLY A 149 -28.05 -16.50 -22.66
CA GLY A 149 -27.57 -16.37 -24.04
C GLY A 149 -27.62 -14.96 -24.63
N ASP A 150 -27.87 -13.93 -23.82
CA ASP A 150 -27.75 -12.52 -24.25
C ASP A 150 -26.32 -12.19 -24.70
N VAL A 151 -25.33 -12.91 -24.15
CA VAL A 151 -23.92 -12.79 -24.50
C VAL A 151 -23.30 -14.18 -24.64
N THR A 152 -22.68 -14.43 -25.80
CA THR A 152 -21.86 -15.63 -26.03
C THR A 152 -20.57 -15.58 -25.19
N PRO A 153 -20.26 -16.60 -24.37
CA PRO A 153 -19.00 -16.64 -23.65
C PRO A 153 -17.82 -16.76 -24.63
N GLY A 154 -16.77 -15.98 -24.38
CA GLY A 154 -15.53 -15.96 -25.16
C GLY A 154 -14.28 -15.82 -24.28
N GLY A 155 -14.39 -16.12 -22.98
CA GLY A 155 -13.28 -16.10 -22.04
C GLY A 155 -12.34 -17.30 -22.24
N LYS A 156 -11.05 -17.10 -21.96
CA LYS A 156 -10.02 -18.16 -21.97
C LYS A 156 -9.27 -18.15 -20.64
N LEU A 157 -8.90 -19.33 -20.14
CA LEU A 157 -8.16 -19.48 -18.87
C LEU A 157 -6.79 -18.79 -18.94
N ASN A 158 -6.48 -17.98 -17.93
CA ASN A 158 -5.17 -17.33 -17.76
C ASN A 158 -4.18 -18.18 -16.93
N ALA A 159 -4.59 -19.36 -16.48
CA ALA A 159 -3.77 -20.29 -15.72
C ALA A 159 -4.13 -21.73 -16.07
N THR A 160 -3.15 -22.63 -15.97
CA THR A 160 -3.38 -24.08 -16.10
C THR A 160 -4.18 -24.59 -14.90
N TRP A 161 -5.23 -25.37 -15.16
CA TRP A 161 -6.00 -26.04 -14.11
C TRP A 161 -5.51 -27.48 -13.95
N TYR A 162 -4.89 -27.76 -12.81
CA TYR A 162 -4.29 -29.06 -12.53
C TYR A 162 -5.33 -30.06 -12.06
N LYS A 163 -5.14 -31.35 -12.42
CA LYS A 163 -6.03 -32.43 -11.97
C LYS A 163 -6.04 -32.59 -10.47
N THR A 164 -4.88 -32.42 -9.84
CA THR A 164 -4.76 -32.44 -8.39
C THR A 164 -3.59 -31.61 -7.88
N VAL A 165 -3.73 -31.06 -6.67
CA VAL A 165 -2.64 -30.38 -5.97
C VAL A 165 -1.41 -31.27 -5.79
N LYS A 166 -1.60 -32.60 -5.76
CA LYS A 166 -0.51 -33.58 -5.61
C LYS A 166 0.45 -33.63 -6.80
N ASP A 167 0.03 -33.12 -7.96
CA ASP A 167 0.91 -33.01 -9.12
C ASP A 167 1.82 -31.77 -9.05
N LEU A 168 1.61 -30.89 -8.09
CA LEU A 168 2.44 -29.70 -7.90
C LEU A 168 3.53 -29.97 -6.85
N PRO A 169 4.73 -29.40 -7.03
CA PRO A 169 5.71 -29.35 -5.95
C PRO A 169 5.15 -28.59 -4.73
N ALA A 170 5.80 -28.73 -3.58
CA ALA A 170 5.46 -27.98 -2.37
C ALA A 170 5.31 -26.48 -2.66
N ILE A 171 4.42 -25.79 -1.96
CA ILE A 171 4.14 -24.37 -2.23
C ILE A 171 5.37 -23.47 -2.02
N THR A 172 6.29 -23.88 -1.14
CA THR A 172 7.57 -23.21 -0.89
C THR A 172 8.63 -23.49 -1.95
N ASP A 173 8.35 -24.38 -2.90
CA ASP A 173 9.26 -24.71 -4.00
C ASP A 173 8.97 -23.81 -5.22
N TYR A 174 9.79 -22.79 -5.39
CA TYR A 174 9.70 -21.82 -6.47
C TYR A 174 10.37 -22.28 -7.77
N THR A 175 10.84 -23.53 -7.87
CA THR A 175 11.42 -24.05 -9.12
C THR A 175 10.33 -24.22 -10.18
N LEU A 176 10.47 -23.50 -11.30
CA LEU A 176 9.51 -23.57 -12.42
C LEU A 176 9.73 -24.79 -13.31
N ARG A 177 10.99 -25.19 -13.50
CA ARG A 177 11.38 -26.26 -14.45
C ARG A 177 11.11 -27.67 -13.91
N GLY A 178 10.92 -27.82 -12.60
CA GLY A 178 10.92 -29.12 -11.93
C GLY A 178 12.34 -29.67 -11.80
N GLY A 179 12.48 -31.00 -11.91
CA GLY A 179 13.75 -31.71 -11.73
C GLY A 179 13.79 -32.53 -10.44
N GLU A 180 14.77 -33.43 -10.30
CA GLU A 180 14.95 -34.26 -9.09
C GLU A 180 13.68 -35.03 -8.66
N GLY A 181 12.93 -35.55 -9.63
CA GLY A 181 11.67 -36.28 -9.38
C GLY A 181 10.45 -35.37 -9.15
N LYS A 182 10.59 -34.05 -9.27
CA LYS A 182 9.49 -33.07 -9.17
C LYS A 182 8.99 -32.66 -10.55
N ASN A 183 7.68 -32.42 -10.65
CA ASN A 183 7.08 -31.88 -11.87
C ASN A 183 7.46 -30.41 -12.05
N GLY A 184 7.57 -29.95 -13.31
CA GLY A 184 7.62 -28.53 -13.62
C GLY A 184 6.31 -27.82 -13.30
N ARG A 185 6.21 -26.54 -13.67
CA ARG A 185 5.00 -25.72 -13.46
C ARG A 185 4.61 -25.03 -14.76
N THR A 186 3.35 -24.59 -14.83
CA THR A 186 2.79 -23.79 -15.94
C THR A 186 2.79 -24.53 -17.29
N LEU A 187 2.28 -23.88 -18.34
CA LEU A 187 2.37 -24.37 -19.72
C LEU A 187 3.82 -24.53 -20.23
N TRP A 188 4.81 -23.92 -19.56
CA TRP A 188 6.21 -23.96 -19.98
C TRP A 188 6.89 -25.28 -19.65
N TYR A 189 6.58 -25.90 -18.52
CA TYR A 189 7.37 -27.04 -17.99
C TYR A 189 6.52 -28.18 -17.40
N PHE A 190 5.21 -28.01 -17.24
CA PHE A 190 4.35 -29.08 -16.73
C PHE A 190 3.99 -30.06 -17.85
N THR A 191 4.33 -31.34 -17.67
CA THR A 191 4.16 -32.39 -18.70
C THR A 191 3.05 -33.40 -18.42
N LYS A 192 2.45 -33.37 -17.22
CA LYS A 192 1.34 -34.26 -16.87
C LYS A 192 0.01 -33.76 -17.48
N PRO A 193 -0.99 -34.64 -17.59
CA PRO A 193 -2.35 -34.24 -17.96
C PRO A 193 -2.93 -33.20 -16.98
N VAL A 194 -3.67 -32.25 -17.52
CA VAL A 194 -4.33 -31.15 -16.79
C VAL A 194 -5.85 -31.27 -16.96
N SER A 195 -6.63 -30.65 -16.06
CA SER A 195 -8.10 -30.62 -16.17
C SER A 195 -8.52 -29.72 -17.32
N TYR A 196 -7.97 -28.50 -17.34
CA TYR A 196 -8.11 -27.53 -18.42
C TYR A 196 -6.76 -26.83 -18.63
N GLU A 197 -6.27 -26.82 -19.86
CA GLU A 197 -4.99 -26.22 -20.18
C GLU A 197 -5.04 -24.68 -20.15
N PHE A 198 -3.87 -24.05 -20.08
CA PHE A 198 -3.76 -22.61 -20.27
C PHE A 198 -4.40 -22.19 -21.59
N GLY A 199 -5.18 -21.12 -21.57
CA GLY A 199 -5.89 -20.60 -22.73
C GLY A 199 -7.13 -21.41 -23.14
N TYR A 200 -7.55 -22.42 -22.39
CA TYR A 200 -8.78 -23.16 -22.66
C TYR A 200 -10.03 -22.30 -22.42
N GLY A 201 -11.06 -22.46 -23.24
CA GLY A 201 -12.36 -21.82 -23.03
C GLY A 201 -13.31 -22.11 -24.18
N LEU A 202 -14.54 -22.46 -23.83
CA LEU A 202 -15.61 -22.80 -24.75
C LEU A 202 -16.43 -21.56 -25.14
N SER A 203 -17.26 -21.74 -26.16
CA SER A 203 -18.21 -20.74 -26.65
C SER A 203 -19.55 -21.42 -26.96
N TYR A 204 -20.62 -20.64 -27.06
CA TYR A 204 -21.90 -21.15 -27.59
C TYR A 204 -21.87 -21.34 -29.11
N THR A 205 -20.85 -20.82 -29.78
CA THR A 205 -20.60 -21.04 -31.20
C THR A 205 -19.30 -21.84 -31.42
N THR A 206 -19.01 -22.20 -32.67
CA THR A 206 -17.82 -22.97 -33.05
C THR A 206 -16.97 -22.21 -34.06
N PHE A 207 -15.65 -22.39 -33.99
CA PHE A 207 -14.69 -21.73 -34.87
C PHE A 207 -13.79 -22.72 -35.61
N GLU A 208 -13.67 -22.51 -36.91
CA GLU A 208 -12.76 -23.21 -37.81
C GLU A 208 -11.57 -22.32 -38.16
N TYR A 209 -10.36 -22.89 -38.18
CA TYR A 209 -9.11 -22.19 -38.46
C TYR A 209 -8.53 -22.72 -39.76
N SER A 210 -8.09 -21.82 -40.65
CA SER A 210 -7.52 -22.20 -41.94
C SER A 210 -6.47 -21.18 -42.41
N ASN A 211 -5.75 -21.50 -43.48
CA ASN A 211 -4.81 -20.60 -44.14
C ASN A 211 -3.75 -19.97 -43.21
N PHE A 212 -3.04 -20.81 -42.47
CA PHE A 212 -1.95 -20.39 -41.59
C PHE A 212 -0.76 -19.84 -42.38
N ARG A 213 -0.29 -18.65 -42.02
CA ARG A 213 0.76 -17.91 -42.76
C ARG A 213 1.76 -17.28 -41.81
N ILE A 214 2.99 -17.13 -42.29
CA ILE A 214 4.03 -16.28 -41.71
C ILE A 214 4.63 -15.44 -42.84
N ASP A 215 4.86 -14.14 -42.61
CA ASP A 215 5.33 -13.22 -43.65
C ASP A 215 6.77 -13.50 -44.09
N ARG A 216 7.59 -14.10 -43.23
CA ARG A 216 8.96 -14.49 -43.52
C ARG A 216 9.38 -15.76 -42.77
N THR A 217 10.24 -16.55 -43.39
CA THR A 217 10.76 -17.82 -42.83
C THR A 217 12.23 -17.75 -42.44
N SER A 218 12.94 -16.67 -42.80
CA SER A 218 14.29 -16.35 -42.34
C SER A 218 14.20 -15.08 -41.50
N ILE A 219 14.67 -15.15 -40.25
CA ILE A 219 14.57 -14.06 -39.28
C ILE A 219 15.91 -13.80 -38.60
N THR A 220 16.09 -12.55 -38.20
CA THR A 220 17.16 -12.08 -37.33
C THR A 220 16.60 -11.72 -35.96
N PRO A 221 17.47 -11.58 -34.94
CA PRO A 221 17.02 -11.25 -33.58
C PRO A 221 16.29 -9.91 -33.47
N ALA A 222 16.55 -8.97 -34.39
CA ALA A 222 15.92 -7.65 -34.43
C ALA A 222 14.69 -7.56 -35.35
N ASP A 223 14.34 -8.64 -36.05
CA ASP A 223 13.18 -8.66 -36.93
C ASP A 223 11.85 -8.62 -36.18
N ARG A 224 10.80 -8.37 -36.94
CA ARG A 224 9.40 -8.56 -36.55
C ARG A 224 8.75 -9.51 -37.53
N VAL A 225 8.05 -10.52 -37.02
CA VAL A 225 7.29 -11.48 -37.84
C VAL A 225 5.80 -11.26 -37.68
N ARG A 226 5.06 -11.45 -38.77
CA ARG A 226 3.60 -11.46 -38.77
C ARG A 226 3.10 -12.86 -39.01
N VAL A 227 2.37 -13.39 -38.03
CA VAL A 227 1.66 -14.67 -38.15
C VAL A 227 0.18 -14.40 -38.38
N SER A 228 -0.41 -15.04 -39.39
CA SER A 228 -1.81 -14.82 -39.76
C SER A 228 -2.58 -16.11 -39.95
N VAL A 229 -3.89 -16.08 -39.66
CA VAL A 229 -4.82 -17.21 -39.79
C VAL A 229 -6.22 -16.71 -40.12
N ASP A 230 -6.98 -17.46 -40.91
CA ASP A 230 -8.39 -17.19 -41.15
C ASP A 230 -9.25 -17.97 -40.14
N VAL A 231 -10.11 -17.25 -39.43
CA VAL A 231 -11.03 -17.78 -38.42
C VAL A 231 -12.46 -17.63 -38.93
N LYS A 232 -13.15 -18.74 -39.12
CA LYS A 232 -14.55 -18.78 -39.55
C LYS A 232 -15.45 -19.19 -38.39
N ASN A 233 -16.52 -18.44 -38.15
CA ASN A 233 -17.57 -18.87 -37.24
C ASN A 233 -18.51 -19.84 -37.96
N THR A 234 -18.52 -21.09 -37.52
CA THR A 234 -19.29 -22.19 -38.11
C THR A 234 -20.51 -22.59 -37.29
N GLY A 235 -20.73 -21.95 -36.14
CA GLY A 235 -21.84 -22.27 -35.26
C GLY A 235 -23.09 -21.44 -35.55
N LYS A 236 -23.91 -21.24 -34.51
CA LYS A 236 -25.26 -20.65 -34.61
C LYS A 236 -25.40 -19.26 -33.99
N TYR A 237 -24.34 -18.74 -33.40
CA TYR A 237 -24.35 -17.46 -32.70
C TYR A 237 -23.15 -16.63 -33.12
N ASP A 238 -23.30 -15.32 -33.09
CA ASP A 238 -22.15 -14.42 -33.07
C ASP A 238 -21.31 -14.73 -31.83
N GLY A 239 -19.99 -14.62 -31.94
CA GLY A 239 -19.12 -14.92 -30.82
C GLY A 239 -17.72 -14.38 -30.98
N ASP A 240 -17.03 -14.34 -29.85
CA ASP A 240 -15.63 -13.96 -29.78
C ASP A 240 -14.75 -15.21 -29.70
N GLU A 241 -13.69 -15.21 -30.50
CA GLU A 241 -12.60 -16.17 -30.40
C GLU A 241 -11.31 -15.44 -30.01
N VAL A 242 -10.44 -16.11 -29.26
CA VAL A 242 -9.10 -15.63 -28.93
C VAL A 242 -8.08 -16.54 -29.60
N VAL A 243 -7.57 -16.11 -30.74
CA VAL A 243 -6.47 -16.77 -31.45
C VAL A 243 -5.20 -16.61 -30.62
N GLN A 244 -4.56 -17.72 -30.29
CA GLN A 244 -3.36 -17.75 -29.45
C GLN A 244 -2.18 -18.31 -30.25
N ILE A 245 -1.02 -17.67 -30.12
CA ILE A 245 0.21 -18.06 -30.79
C ILE A 245 1.26 -18.43 -29.75
N TYR A 246 1.62 -19.71 -29.76
CA TYR A 246 2.65 -20.27 -28.91
C TYR A 246 3.92 -20.50 -29.71
N VAL A 247 5.08 -20.34 -29.09
CA VAL A 247 6.38 -20.53 -29.74
C VAL A 247 7.19 -21.57 -28.99
N SER A 248 7.71 -22.55 -29.73
CA SER A 248 8.69 -23.53 -29.26
C SER A 248 9.98 -23.45 -30.10
N THR A 249 11.10 -23.85 -29.50
CA THR A 249 12.44 -23.81 -30.10
C THR A 249 13.05 -25.21 -30.10
N PRO A 250 12.60 -26.11 -31.00
CA PRO A 250 12.97 -27.53 -30.96
C PRO A 250 14.47 -27.80 -31.19
N ASP A 251 15.19 -26.85 -31.81
CA ASP A 251 16.61 -27.02 -32.14
C ASP A 251 17.53 -26.44 -31.02
N SER A 252 16.97 -25.86 -29.95
CA SER A 252 17.73 -25.41 -28.79
C SER A 252 18.43 -26.58 -28.09
N PRO A 253 19.64 -26.40 -27.55
CA PRO A 253 20.33 -27.47 -26.84
C PRO A 253 19.56 -27.89 -25.59
N ALA A 254 19.48 -29.20 -25.33
CA ALA A 254 18.74 -29.74 -24.19
C ALA A 254 19.24 -29.20 -22.84
N SER A 255 20.54 -28.88 -22.73
CA SER A 255 21.15 -28.25 -21.56
C SER A 255 20.57 -26.87 -21.23
N ALA A 256 20.06 -26.14 -22.22
CA ALA A 256 19.41 -24.84 -22.02
C ALA A 256 18.02 -24.96 -21.37
N GLN A 257 17.44 -26.18 -21.32
CA GLN A 257 16.15 -26.48 -20.70
C GLN A 257 15.06 -25.47 -21.08
N ARG A 258 14.92 -25.19 -22.39
CA ARG A 258 13.92 -24.24 -22.89
C ARG A 258 12.50 -24.74 -22.60
N PRO A 259 11.53 -23.83 -22.38
CA PRO A 259 10.12 -24.19 -22.24
C PRO A 259 9.62 -25.08 -23.38
N ILE A 260 8.67 -25.97 -23.06
CA ILE A 260 7.92 -26.78 -24.03
C ILE A 260 7.32 -25.87 -25.11
N LYS A 261 6.70 -24.77 -24.67
CA LYS A 261 6.22 -23.67 -25.50
C LYS A 261 5.96 -22.43 -24.64
N ARG A 262 5.82 -21.26 -25.27
CA ARG A 262 5.51 -19.97 -24.61
C ARG A 262 4.44 -19.23 -25.40
N LEU A 263 3.42 -18.66 -24.76
CA LEU A 263 2.53 -17.72 -25.45
C LEU A 263 3.33 -16.47 -25.85
N LYS A 264 3.29 -16.08 -27.13
CA LYS A 264 4.01 -14.90 -27.67
C LYS A 264 3.12 -13.90 -28.38
N GLY A 265 1.85 -14.22 -28.56
CA GLY A 265 0.87 -13.27 -29.04
C GLY A 265 -0.52 -13.87 -29.00
N PHE A 266 -1.52 -13.01 -28.92
CA PHE A 266 -2.92 -13.40 -29.03
C PHE A 266 -3.74 -12.24 -29.56
N GLN A 267 -4.88 -12.54 -30.18
CA GLN A 267 -5.84 -11.54 -30.61
C GLN A 267 -7.25 -12.06 -30.40
N ARG A 268 -8.06 -11.28 -29.67
CA ARG A 268 -9.51 -11.47 -29.58
C ARG A 268 -10.15 -10.90 -30.84
N VAL A 269 -11.07 -11.64 -31.43
CA VAL A 269 -11.81 -11.24 -32.62
C VAL A 269 -13.28 -11.63 -32.48
N THR A 270 -14.17 -10.68 -32.73
CA THR A 270 -15.60 -10.95 -32.90
C THR A 270 -15.85 -11.41 -34.33
N VAL A 271 -16.39 -12.62 -34.48
CA VAL A 271 -16.69 -13.20 -35.79
C VAL A 271 -18.20 -13.46 -35.86
N PRO A 272 -18.96 -12.68 -36.65
CA PRO A 272 -20.38 -12.95 -36.84
C PRO A 272 -20.63 -14.34 -37.43
N ILE A 273 -21.81 -14.89 -37.19
CA ILE A 273 -22.22 -16.20 -37.68
C ILE A 273 -21.96 -16.36 -39.19
N GLY A 274 -21.32 -17.47 -39.56
CA GLY A 274 -21.00 -17.82 -40.95
C GLY A 274 -19.88 -17.02 -41.60
N GLN A 275 -19.40 -15.95 -40.96
CA GLN A 275 -18.35 -15.07 -41.50
C GLN A 275 -16.95 -15.61 -41.20
N THR A 276 -15.99 -15.15 -42.00
CA THR A 276 -14.56 -15.38 -41.81
C THR A 276 -13.84 -14.06 -41.53
N LYS A 277 -12.91 -14.06 -40.59
CA LYS A 277 -12.00 -12.94 -40.31
C LYS A 277 -10.55 -13.42 -40.36
N THR A 278 -9.69 -12.66 -41.02
CA THR A 278 -8.24 -12.86 -40.92
C THR A 278 -7.72 -12.20 -39.66
N VAL A 279 -7.04 -12.97 -38.83
CA VAL A 279 -6.36 -12.53 -37.61
C VAL A 279 -4.87 -12.47 -37.91
N SER A 280 -4.21 -11.35 -37.55
CA SER A 280 -2.79 -11.12 -37.81
C SER A 280 -2.13 -10.58 -36.56
N VAL A 281 -1.16 -11.33 -36.05
CA VAL A 281 -0.42 -10.98 -34.84
C VAL A 281 1.03 -10.76 -35.21
N ASP A 282 1.51 -9.57 -34.90
CA ASP A 282 2.91 -9.21 -35.05
C ASP A 282 3.67 -9.57 -33.77
N ILE A 283 4.81 -10.24 -33.92
CA ILE A 283 5.67 -10.68 -32.82
C ILE A 283 7.08 -10.15 -33.11
N ASP A 284 7.60 -9.33 -32.21
CA ASP A 284 8.98 -8.88 -32.28
C ASP A 284 9.90 -10.04 -31.89
N CYS A 285 10.95 -10.30 -32.66
CA CYS A 285 11.85 -11.43 -32.41
C CYS A 285 12.59 -11.31 -31.08
N ASN A 286 12.75 -10.10 -30.55
CA ASN A 286 13.33 -9.85 -29.22
C ASN A 286 12.47 -10.41 -28.08
N ASP A 287 11.16 -10.53 -28.27
CA ASP A 287 10.29 -11.20 -27.30
C ASP A 287 10.55 -12.70 -27.26
N LEU A 288 11.19 -13.29 -28.28
CA LEU A 288 11.47 -14.72 -28.35
C LEU A 288 12.73 -15.13 -27.57
N TRP A 289 13.50 -14.14 -27.10
CA TRP A 289 14.76 -14.34 -26.43
C TRP A 289 14.60 -14.97 -25.03
N PHE A 290 15.72 -15.32 -24.42
CA PHE A 290 15.83 -15.99 -23.14
C PHE A 290 16.94 -15.38 -22.31
N TRP A 291 16.76 -15.35 -20.99
CA TRP A 291 17.86 -15.00 -20.10
C TRP A 291 18.95 -16.09 -20.12
N ASP A 292 20.21 -15.67 -20.30
CA ASP A 292 21.40 -16.50 -20.20
C ASP A 292 22.10 -16.20 -18.87
N MET A 293 22.10 -17.18 -17.98
CA MET A 293 22.67 -17.06 -16.63
C MET A 293 24.20 -16.96 -16.64
N GLU A 294 24.87 -17.54 -17.62
CA GLU A 294 26.34 -17.53 -17.69
C GLU A 294 26.83 -16.20 -18.27
N ALA A 295 26.09 -15.64 -19.23
CA ALA A 295 26.43 -14.38 -19.86
C ALA A 295 25.84 -13.13 -19.15
N ASP A 296 25.01 -13.33 -18.12
CA ASP A 296 24.30 -12.28 -17.36
C ASP A 296 23.55 -11.27 -18.25
N LYS A 297 22.90 -11.78 -19.30
CA LYS A 297 22.13 -10.98 -20.27
C LYS A 297 21.07 -11.80 -20.97
N ILE A 298 20.12 -11.13 -21.60
CA ILE A 298 19.19 -11.81 -22.50
C ILE A 298 19.91 -12.19 -23.82
N SER A 299 19.57 -13.36 -24.35
CA SER A 299 20.19 -13.97 -25.53
C SER A 299 19.15 -14.76 -26.33
N TYR A 300 19.52 -15.26 -27.51
CA TYR A 300 18.63 -16.01 -28.39
C TYR A 300 19.30 -17.27 -28.90
N ASP A 301 18.49 -18.29 -29.21
CA ASP A 301 19.00 -19.51 -29.80
C ASP A 301 18.92 -19.40 -31.33
N ALA A 302 19.98 -19.80 -32.02
CA ALA A 302 19.94 -19.99 -33.47
C ALA A 302 19.11 -21.23 -33.82
N GLY A 303 18.59 -21.29 -35.05
CA GLY A 303 17.81 -22.43 -35.54
C GLY A 303 16.31 -22.18 -35.57
N ARG A 304 15.53 -23.26 -35.56
CA ARG A 304 14.11 -23.21 -35.90
C ARG A 304 13.23 -22.77 -34.73
N TYR A 305 12.31 -21.85 -35.02
CA TYR A 305 11.22 -21.41 -34.16
C TYR A 305 9.89 -21.86 -34.77
N VAL A 306 9.13 -22.65 -34.02
CA VAL A 306 7.82 -23.16 -34.43
C VAL A 306 6.73 -22.34 -33.77
N PHE A 307 5.94 -21.64 -34.59
CA PHE A 307 4.79 -20.85 -34.16
C PHE A 307 3.54 -21.73 -34.29
N GLU A 308 2.96 -22.09 -33.15
CA GLU A 308 1.78 -22.93 -33.00
C GLU A 308 0.55 -22.05 -32.78
N ILE A 309 -0.41 -22.09 -33.71
CA ILE A 309 -1.63 -21.28 -33.69
C ILE A 309 -2.79 -22.16 -33.21
N GLY A 310 -3.49 -21.74 -32.17
CA GLY A 310 -4.55 -22.53 -31.55
C GLY A 310 -5.64 -21.72 -30.85
N SER A 311 -6.64 -22.45 -30.36
CA SER A 311 -7.71 -21.93 -29.49
C SER A 311 -7.37 -22.11 -28.00
N SER A 312 -6.34 -22.90 -27.69
CA SER A 312 -5.71 -23.05 -26.36
C SER A 312 -4.26 -23.55 -26.51
N SER A 313 -3.53 -23.69 -25.40
CA SER A 313 -2.15 -24.21 -25.42
C SER A 313 -2.02 -25.68 -25.85
N LYS A 314 -3.12 -26.44 -25.78
CA LYS A 314 -3.21 -27.85 -26.21
C LYS A 314 -3.94 -28.00 -27.55
N ASP A 315 -4.97 -27.20 -27.79
CA ASP A 315 -5.78 -27.21 -29.01
C ASP A 315 -5.13 -26.36 -30.12
N ILE A 316 -4.03 -26.90 -30.66
CA ILE A 316 -3.27 -26.31 -31.77
C ILE A 316 -3.90 -26.71 -33.10
N ARG A 317 -4.32 -25.72 -33.88
CA ARG A 317 -5.02 -25.91 -35.17
C ARG A 317 -4.10 -25.83 -36.38
N GLY A 318 -2.95 -25.17 -36.24
CA GLY A 318 -1.96 -25.08 -37.31
C GLY A 318 -0.60 -24.61 -36.81
N LYS A 319 0.42 -24.76 -37.64
CA LYS A 319 1.80 -24.35 -37.32
C LYS A 319 2.44 -23.68 -38.52
N VAL A 320 3.25 -22.66 -38.26
CA VAL A 320 4.17 -22.05 -39.22
C VAL A 320 5.56 -21.97 -38.58
N THR A 321 6.60 -21.76 -39.37
CA THR A 321 7.98 -21.85 -38.90
C THR A 321 8.83 -20.75 -39.50
N ALA A 322 9.75 -20.22 -38.69
CA ALA A 322 10.86 -19.40 -39.16
C ALA A 322 12.19 -19.90 -38.57
N THR A 323 13.29 -19.60 -39.23
CA THR A 323 14.65 -19.94 -38.81
C THR A 323 15.39 -18.68 -38.41
N MET A 324 15.93 -18.65 -37.20
CA MET A 324 16.83 -17.60 -36.71
C MET A 324 18.22 -17.80 -37.33
N THR A 325 18.58 -16.97 -38.31
CA THR A 325 19.75 -17.16 -39.18
C THR A 325 20.97 -16.31 -38.80
N SER A 326 20.80 -15.22 -38.05
CA SER A 326 21.93 -14.37 -37.65
C SER A 326 22.52 -14.82 -36.31
N THR A 327 23.86 -14.85 -36.24
CA THR A 327 24.62 -14.92 -34.98
C THR A 327 25.08 -13.54 -34.50
N GLU A 328 24.89 -12.49 -35.31
CA GLU A 328 25.28 -11.13 -34.98
C GLU A 328 24.03 -10.29 -34.71
N LEU A 329 23.89 -9.84 -33.46
CA LEU A 329 22.93 -8.82 -33.06
C LEU A 329 23.62 -7.46 -33.19
N LYS A 330 23.02 -6.54 -33.96
CA LYS A 330 23.37 -5.12 -33.85
C LYS A 330 22.48 -4.52 -32.77
N PRO A 331 22.98 -4.30 -31.54
CA PRO A 331 22.12 -3.87 -30.46
C PRO A 331 21.58 -2.47 -30.75
N GLU A 332 20.29 -2.30 -30.58
CA GLU A 332 19.62 -1.00 -30.70
C GLU A 332 19.21 -0.49 -29.32
N VAL A 333 19.10 0.84 -29.16
CA VAL A 333 18.54 1.42 -27.94
C VAL A 333 17.06 1.03 -27.79
N LYS A 334 16.67 0.61 -26.59
CA LYS A 334 15.32 0.13 -26.25
C LYS A 334 14.62 1.08 -25.28
N VAL A 335 15.32 1.50 -24.23
CA VAL A 335 14.74 2.34 -23.16
C VAL A 335 15.66 3.51 -22.88
N VAL A 336 15.06 4.68 -22.64
CA VAL A 336 15.75 5.88 -22.17
C VAL A 336 14.98 6.43 -20.98
N VAL A 337 15.66 6.67 -19.88
CA VAL A 337 15.13 7.31 -18.68
C VAL A 337 15.87 8.63 -18.47
N ALA A 338 15.11 9.71 -18.30
CA ALA A 338 15.63 11.03 -18.01
C ALA A 338 14.91 11.64 -16.80
N ASP A 339 15.66 12.27 -15.91
CA ASP A 339 15.17 13.03 -14.77
C ASP A 339 16.15 14.18 -14.43
N CYS A 340 15.81 15.05 -13.48
CA CYS A 340 16.77 16.04 -12.96
C CYS A 340 16.83 16.08 -11.42
N GLY A 341 16.24 15.09 -10.75
CA GLY A 341 16.15 15.00 -9.29
C GLY A 341 15.22 16.02 -8.60
N VAL A 342 14.59 16.93 -9.34
CA VAL A 342 13.67 17.94 -8.80
C VAL A 342 12.42 18.05 -9.68
N SER A 343 11.25 18.24 -9.04
CA SER A 343 9.98 18.50 -9.73
C SER A 343 9.57 19.96 -9.72
N VAL A 344 10.21 20.77 -8.86
CA VAL A 344 9.93 22.20 -8.68
C VAL A 344 11.25 22.98 -8.64
N LEU A 345 11.33 24.04 -9.44
CA LEU A 345 12.42 25.02 -9.40
C LEU A 345 11.85 26.42 -9.16
N LYS A 346 12.60 27.28 -8.49
CA LYS A 346 12.36 28.73 -8.50
C LYS A 346 12.99 29.36 -9.74
N VAL A 347 12.42 30.47 -10.21
CA VAL A 347 13.02 31.31 -11.25
C VAL A 347 14.48 31.61 -10.89
N GLY A 348 15.39 31.44 -11.86
CA GLY A 348 16.83 31.59 -11.70
C GLY A 348 17.58 30.34 -11.24
N GLN A 349 16.88 29.29 -10.80
CA GLN A 349 17.52 28.02 -10.43
C GLN A 349 17.82 27.15 -11.65
N THR A 350 18.81 26.28 -11.49
CA THR A 350 19.25 25.32 -12.49
C THR A 350 19.28 23.90 -11.92
N ALA A 351 19.15 22.88 -12.77
CA ALA A 351 19.37 21.49 -12.41
C ALA A 351 20.03 20.72 -13.57
N GLN A 352 20.65 19.59 -13.28
CA GLN A 352 21.28 18.74 -14.28
C GLN A 352 20.33 17.61 -14.69
N THR A 353 20.10 17.45 -15.99
CA THR A 353 19.47 16.24 -16.53
C THR A 353 20.38 15.05 -16.31
N LYS A 354 19.86 14.00 -15.66
CA LYS A 354 20.45 12.67 -15.59
C LYS A 354 19.78 11.81 -16.64
N LEU A 355 20.59 11.03 -17.35
CA LEU A 355 20.16 10.19 -18.45
C LEU A 355 20.72 8.79 -18.26
N THR A 356 19.90 7.78 -18.52
CA THR A 356 20.35 6.38 -18.62
C THR A 356 19.62 5.72 -19.77
N ALA A 357 20.32 4.89 -20.54
CA ALA A 357 19.74 4.15 -21.64
C ALA A 357 20.12 2.67 -21.57
N ALA A 358 19.19 1.81 -21.97
CA ALA A 358 19.40 0.38 -22.08
C ALA A 358 19.18 -0.08 -23.53
N LEU A 359 20.00 -1.04 -23.95
CA LEU A 359 19.92 -1.70 -25.25
C LEU A 359 18.82 -2.76 -25.26
N MET A 360 18.52 -3.30 -26.43
CA MET A 360 17.51 -4.35 -26.58
C MET A 360 17.85 -5.67 -25.88
N ASP A 361 19.11 -5.87 -25.51
CA ASP A 361 19.59 -6.99 -24.69
C ASP A 361 19.66 -6.66 -23.19
N ASP A 362 19.01 -5.57 -22.77
CA ASP A 362 18.95 -5.04 -21.40
C ASP A 362 20.30 -4.62 -20.80
N SER A 363 21.38 -4.65 -21.58
CA SER A 363 22.66 -4.07 -21.18
C SER A 363 22.60 -2.54 -21.19
N PHE A 364 23.35 -1.89 -20.29
CA PHE A 364 23.46 -0.43 -20.29
C PHE A 364 24.21 0.06 -21.52
N LEU A 365 23.64 1.06 -22.20
CA LEU A 365 24.32 1.76 -23.28
C LEU A 365 25.37 2.71 -22.68
N ASP A 366 26.62 2.52 -23.08
CA ASP A 366 27.66 3.54 -22.92
C ASP A 366 27.28 4.78 -23.74
N LEU A 367 26.75 5.79 -23.03
CA LEU A 367 26.22 7.03 -23.60
C LEU A 367 27.26 7.83 -24.40
N SER A 368 28.57 7.59 -24.19
CA SER A 368 29.62 8.23 -24.99
C SER A 368 29.61 7.79 -26.47
N LYS A 369 28.94 6.68 -26.77
CA LYS A 369 28.80 6.11 -28.13
C LYS A 369 27.48 6.49 -28.80
N ALA A 370 26.65 7.30 -28.15
CA ALA A 370 25.33 7.67 -28.63
C ALA A 370 25.26 9.17 -28.98
N GLU A 371 24.40 9.51 -29.93
CA GLU A 371 24.04 10.89 -30.21
C GLU A 371 22.91 11.29 -29.26
N ILE A 372 23.13 12.30 -28.42
CA ILE A 372 22.17 12.75 -27.41
C ILE A 372 21.72 14.16 -27.73
N THR A 373 20.40 14.38 -27.71
CA THR A 373 19.81 15.71 -27.89
C THR A 373 18.79 15.99 -26.79
N TYR A 374 18.77 17.22 -26.31
CA TYR A 374 17.82 17.70 -25.32
C TYR A 374 16.91 18.76 -25.93
N SER A 375 15.65 18.76 -25.51
CA SER A 375 14.69 19.80 -25.89
C SER A 375 13.75 20.10 -24.73
N SER A 376 13.26 21.33 -24.69
CA SER A 376 12.18 21.74 -23.80
C SER A 376 10.98 22.14 -24.64
N ASN A 377 9.78 21.68 -24.27
CA ASN A 377 8.55 22.09 -24.95
C ASN A 377 8.21 23.58 -24.74
N ASN A 378 8.79 24.23 -23.72
CA ASN A 378 8.59 25.64 -23.43
C ASN A 378 9.87 26.29 -22.87
N ALA A 379 10.78 26.65 -23.78
CA ALA A 379 12.07 27.27 -23.45
C ALA A 379 11.99 28.67 -22.81
N SER A 380 10.79 29.28 -22.80
CA SER A 380 10.53 30.55 -22.12
C SER A 380 10.35 30.38 -20.61
N VAL A 381 9.83 29.24 -20.18
CA VAL A 381 9.66 28.81 -18.78
C VAL A 381 10.92 28.12 -18.28
N LEU A 382 11.43 27.15 -19.05
CA LEU A 382 12.59 26.34 -18.70
C LEU A 382 13.36 26.00 -19.98
N SER A 383 14.60 26.47 -20.12
CA SER A 383 15.46 26.03 -21.21
C SER A 383 16.34 24.85 -20.80
N VAL A 384 16.77 24.05 -21.77
CA VAL A 384 17.79 23.01 -21.59
C VAL A 384 18.91 23.25 -22.61
N ASP A 385 20.17 23.13 -22.20
CA ASP A 385 21.32 23.25 -23.10
C ASP A 385 21.78 21.89 -23.67
N ALA A 386 22.83 21.89 -24.48
CA ALA A 386 23.37 20.69 -25.12
C ALA A 386 24.00 19.69 -24.11
N GLN A 387 24.33 20.15 -22.91
CA GLN A 387 24.88 19.35 -21.81
C GLN A 387 23.78 18.82 -20.88
N GLY A 388 22.52 19.16 -21.14
CA GLY A 388 21.38 18.76 -20.33
C GLY A 388 21.19 19.61 -19.07
N VAL A 389 21.84 20.77 -18.95
CA VAL A 389 21.57 21.70 -17.85
C VAL A 389 20.27 22.44 -18.13
N ILE A 390 19.31 22.33 -17.21
CA ILE A 390 18.05 23.05 -17.29
C ILE A 390 18.14 24.35 -16.49
N SER A 391 17.50 25.42 -17.00
CA SER A 391 17.49 26.75 -16.37
C SER A 391 16.06 27.29 -16.30
N ALA A 392 15.58 27.57 -15.09
CA ALA A 392 14.27 28.15 -14.82
C ALA A 392 14.27 29.66 -15.11
N LYS A 393 13.41 30.10 -16.02
CA LYS A 393 13.39 31.47 -16.54
C LYS A 393 12.16 32.26 -16.13
N SER A 394 11.00 31.63 -16.18
CA SER A 394 9.75 32.25 -15.79
C SER A 394 8.81 31.22 -15.21
N GLN A 395 7.80 31.70 -14.51
CA GLN A 395 6.77 30.87 -13.94
C GLN A 395 6.04 30.04 -15.01
N GLY A 396 5.77 28.77 -14.69
CA GLY A 396 4.98 27.88 -15.54
C GLY A 396 5.34 26.42 -15.35
N VAL A 397 5.04 25.59 -16.36
CA VAL A 397 5.46 24.19 -16.42
C VAL A 397 6.10 23.93 -17.76
N ALA A 398 7.20 23.18 -17.76
CA ALA A 398 7.88 22.74 -18.96
C ALA A 398 8.28 21.27 -18.84
N THR A 399 8.25 20.57 -19.96
CA THR A 399 8.70 19.18 -20.11
C THR A 399 10.01 19.17 -20.90
N VAL A 400 11.01 18.54 -20.32
CA VAL A 400 12.31 18.31 -20.96
C VAL A 400 12.34 16.89 -21.50
N THR A 401 12.76 16.76 -22.75
CA THR A 401 12.91 15.49 -23.46
C THR A 401 14.37 15.27 -23.81
N ALA A 402 14.93 14.14 -23.39
CA ALA A 402 16.25 13.66 -23.79
C ALA A 402 16.06 12.53 -24.82
N SER A 403 16.61 12.71 -26.02
CA SER A 403 16.56 11.72 -27.10
C SER A 403 17.94 11.12 -27.30
N VAL A 404 18.03 9.79 -27.29
CA VAL A 404 19.26 9.02 -27.46
C VAL A 404 19.14 8.26 -28.77
N LYS A 405 20.09 8.51 -29.68
CA LYS A 405 20.19 7.83 -30.96
C LYS A 405 21.44 6.96 -30.99
N TYR A 406 21.23 5.67 -31.25
CA TYR A 406 22.27 4.65 -31.27
C TYR A 406 21.95 3.59 -32.33
N ASN A 407 22.95 3.24 -33.16
CA ASN A 407 22.81 2.28 -34.26
C ASN A 407 21.59 2.52 -35.18
N GLY A 408 21.28 3.80 -35.45
CA GLY A 408 20.18 4.19 -36.35
C GLY A 408 18.81 4.29 -35.70
N LYS A 409 18.63 3.81 -34.46
CA LYS A 409 17.39 3.94 -33.68
C LYS A 409 17.46 5.12 -32.73
N CYS A 410 16.35 5.84 -32.58
CA CYS A 410 16.20 6.96 -31.66
C CYS A 410 15.08 6.65 -30.66
N VAL A 411 15.37 6.75 -29.37
CA VAL A 411 14.41 6.58 -28.27
C VAL A 411 14.56 7.78 -27.33
N SER A 412 13.45 8.23 -26.75
CA SER A 412 13.45 9.40 -25.86
C SER A 412 12.87 9.08 -24.49
N GLY A 413 13.37 9.77 -23.46
CA GLY A 413 12.79 9.86 -22.13
C GLY A 413 12.49 11.32 -21.80
N SER A 414 11.50 11.57 -20.94
CA SER A 414 11.10 12.95 -20.60
C SER A 414 10.63 13.08 -19.16
N TYR A 415 10.78 14.29 -18.60
CA TYR A 415 10.28 14.65 -17.28
C TYR A 415 9.78 16.10 -17.29
N SER A 416 8.90 16.44 -16.35
CA SER A 416 8.32 17.79 -16.24
C SER A 416 8.76 18.50 -14.98
N VAL A 417 8.97 19.81 -15.08
CA VAL A 417 9.37 20.67 -13.97
C VAL A 417 8.40 21.85 -13.88
N LYS A 418 7.86 22.08 -12.68
CA LYS A 418 7.13 23.29 -12.33
C LYS A 418 8.13 24.39 -11.97
N VAL A 419 8.03 25.55 -12.59
CA VAL A 419 8.82 26.74 -12.23
C VAL A 419 7.93 27.72 -11.48
N MET A 420 8.35 28.06 -10.26
CA MET A 420 7.66 29.00 -9.38
C MET A 420 8.42 30.33 -9.28
N PRO A 421 7.72 31.46 -9.08
CA PRO A 421 8.36 32.72 -8.71
C PRO A 421 8.93 32.64 -7.28
N ASP A 422 9.68 33.67 -6.88
CA ASP A 422 10.15 33.75 -5.50
C ASP A 422 9.08 34.35 -4.58
N LEU A 423 8.46 33.49 -3.77
CA LEU A 423 7.40 33.86 -2.82
C LEU A 423 7.90 34.60 -1.57
N ALA A 424 9.07 35.23 -1.63
CA ALA A 424 9.64 35.95 -0.51
C ALA A 424 9.02 37.35 -0.35
N LEU A 425 8.92 37.82 0.89
CA LEU A 425 8.70 39.24 1.17
C LEU A 425 9.95 40.06 0.85
N GLY A 426 9.75 41.24 0.27
CA GLY A 426 10.75 42.30 0.16
C GLY A 426 10.72 43.27 1.34
N GLU A 427 9.56 43.40 2.01
CA GLU A 427 9.40 44.23 3.21
C GLU A 427 8.36 43.63 4.18
N LEU A 428 8.64 43.70 5.48
CA LEU A 428 7.68 43.42 6.55
C LEU A 428 7.88 44.45 7.67
N LYS A 429 6.81 45.16 8.04
CA LYS A 429 6.81 46.22 9.08
C LYS A 429 5.76 45.97 10.14
N VAL A 430 6.09 46.35 11.37
CA VAL A 430 5.17 46.40 12.53
C VAL A 430 5.21 47.81 13.11
N ALA A 431 4.05 48.47 13.19
CA ALA A 431 3.94 49.88 13.59
C ALA A 431 4.95 50.79 12.83
N GLY A 432 5.08 50.56 11.51
CA GLY A 432 5.97 51.31 10.62
C GLY A 432 7.46 50.93 10.69
N LYS A 433 7.88 50.10 11.65
CA LYS A 433 9.29 49.67 11.79
C LYS A 433 9.53 48.36 11.03
N SER A 434 10.59 48.32 10.22
CA SER A 434 10.97 47.11 9.47
C SER A 434 11.47 46.03 10.42
N ILE A 435 11.01 44.81 10.22
CA ILE A 435 11.35 43.63 11.04
C ILE A 435 11.81 42.42 10.21
N LEU A 436 11.71 42.48 8.88
CA LEU A 436 12.00 41.37 7.98
C LEU A 436 13.44 40.86 8.18
N LYS A 437 13.58 39.55 8.37
CA LYS A 437 14.86 38.83 8.43
C LYS A 437 14.85 37.72 7.41
N ALA A 438 15.97 37.54 6.71
CA ALA A 438 16.13 36.47 5.74
C ALA A 438 15.91 35.09 6.39
N GLY A 439 15.11 34.24 5.76
CA GLY A 439 14.80 32.89 6.24
C GLY A 439 13.88 32.83 7.48
N VAL A 440 13.31 33.95 7.93
CA VAL A 440 12.42 33.98 9.10
C VAL A 440 10.98 34.24 8.67
N GLN A 441 10.11 33.27 8.96
CA GLN A 441 8.66 33.34 8.67
C GLN A 441 7.80 33.61 9.91
N GLU A 442 8.32 33.46 11.12
CA GLU A 442 7.61 33.77 12.37
C GLU A 442 8.31 34.84 13.19
N TYR A 443 7.54 35.81 13.68
CA TYR A 443 8.01 36.92 14.50
C TYR A 443 7.18 37.04 15.77
N SER A 444 7.82 37.06 16.93
CA SER A 444 7.17 37.11 18.24
C SER A 444 7.43 38.45 18.94
N PHE A 445 6.38 39.08 19.47
CA PHE A 445 6.47 40.35 20.20
C PHE A 445 5.68 40.29 21.52
N ILE A 446 6.33 40.61 22.63
CA ILE A 446 5.66 40.82 23.92
C ILE A 446 5.15 42.26 24.03
N ARG A 447 3.87 42.42 24.35
CA ARG A 447 3.16 43.70 24.47
C ARG A 447 2.21 43.69 25.68
N LYS A 448 1.74 44.87 26.08
CA LYS A 448 0.63 44.99 27.03
C LYS A 448 -0.66 44.58 26.33
N ALA A 449 -1.58 43.95 27.08
CA ALA A 449 -2.90 43.61 26.58
C ALA A 449 -3.61 44.87 26.03
N SER A 450 -4.23 44.74 24.87
CA SER A 450 -4.83 45.86 24.14
C SER A 450 -5.96 45.35 23.25
N SER A 451 -7.05 46.10 23.12
CA SER A 451 -8.14 45.79 22.19
C SER A 451 -7.78 46.04 20.71
N SER A 452 -6.59 46.57 20.43
CA SER A 452 -6.08 46.79 19.08
C SER A 452 -4.60 46.39 18.99
N ALA A 453 -4.24 45.58 18.00
CA ALA A 453 -2.86 45.20 17.73
C ALA A 453 -2.10 46.27 16.91
N PRO A 454 -0.76 46.30 16.98
CA PRO A 454 0.05 47.11 16.08
C PRO A 454 -0.17 46.71 14.61
N VAL A 455 -0.34 47.70 13.73
CA VAL A 455 -0.54 47.46 12.30
C VAL A 455 0.67 46.76 11.68
N VAL A 456 0.39 45.65 10.98
CA VAL A 456 1.35 44.93 10.15
C VAL A 456 1.19 45.37 8.69
N SER A 457 2.29 45.65 8.00
CA SER A 457 2.27 45.94 6.56
C SER A 457 3.43 45.24 5.87
N ALA A 458 3.22 44.75 4.65
CA ALA A 458 4.21 43.96 3.94
C ALA A 458 4.19 44.23 2.43
N LYS A 459 5.30 43.93 1.76
CA LYS A 459 5.42 43.96 0.30
C LYS A 459 6.18 42.72 -0.17
N CYS A 460 5.72 42.08 -1.23
CA CYS A 460 6.40 40.98 -1.91
C CYS A 460 7.69 41.48 -2.56
N ALA A 461 8.67 40.59 -2.70
CA ALA A 461 9.89 40.88 -3.45
C ALA A 461 9.60 40.94 -4.96
N ASP A 462 8.72 40.06 -5.44
CA ASP A 462 8.24 40.03 -6.82
C ASP A 462 6.93 40.85 -6.97
N PRO A 463 6.92 41.93 -7.78
CA PRO A 463 5.76 42.79 -7.95
C PRO A 463 4.57 42.11 -8.66
N GLY A 464 4.77 40.95 -9.29
CA GLY A 464 3.70 40.15 -9.89
C GLY A 464 2.90 39.34 -8.87
N LEU A 465 3.36 39.26 -7.62
CA LEU A 465 2.70 38.50 -6.56
C LEU A 465 1.76 39.37 -5.73
N ARG A 466 0.71 38.75 -5.21
CA ARG A 466 -0.25 39.40 -4.34
C ARG A 466 0.13 39.23 -2.88
N VAL A 467 0.04 40.30 -2.10
CA VAL A 467 0.22 40.25 -0.64
C VAL A 467 -1.12 40.48 0.03
N VAL A 468 -1.51 39.56 0.91
CA VAL A 468 -2.68 39.70 1.79
C VAL A 468 -2.18 39.78 3.22
N VAL A 469 -2.64 40.80 3.96
CA VAL A 469 -2.32 40.97 5.38
C VAL A 469 -3.60 40.90 6.19
N ASP A 470 -3.77 39.82 6.92
CA ASP A 470 -4.82 39.66 7.92
C ASP A 470 -4.30 40.19 9.26
N GLN A 471 -4.85 41.31 9.72
CA GLN A 471 -4.41 41.94 10.96
C GLN A 471 -4.82 41.13 12.18
N ALA A 472 -3.95 41.11 13.20
CA ALA A 472 -4.35 40.70 14.54
C ALA A 472 -5.40 41.69 15.07
N PRO A 473 -6.56 41.23 15.58
CA PRO A 473 -7.58 42.12 16.09
C PRO A 473 -7.16 42.81 17.41
N ALA A 474 -6.36 42.12 18.23
CA ALA A 474 -6.01 42.54 19.59
C ALA A 474 -4.61 42.07 19.99
N VAL A 475 -4.18 42.43 21.21
CA VAL A 475 -3.05 41.81 21.90
C VAL A 475 -3.59 41.10 23.15
N PRO A 476 -3.42 39.77 23.28
CA PRO A 476 -2.71 38.88 22.35
C PRO A 476 -3.48 38.64 21.04
N GLY A 477 -2.74 38.35 19.96
CA GLY A 477 -3.29 38.10 18.63
C GLY A 477 -2.21 37.83 17.59
N THR A 478 -2.51 37.08 16.52
CA THR A 478 -1.59 36.79 15.42
C THR A 478 -2.06 37.45 14.12
N ALA A 479 -1.18 38.24 13.51
CA ALA A 479 -1.38 38.72 12.15
C ALA A 479 -0.73 37.74 11.16
N THR A 480 -1.39 37.53 10.02
CA THR A 480 -0.90 36.65 8.95
C THR A 480 -0.61 37.47 7.69
N VAL A 481 0.55 37.24 7.08
CA VAL A 481 0.94 37.86 5.81
C VAL A 481 1.15 36.76 4.79
N LYS A 482 0.30 36.69 3.78
CA LYS A 482 0.40 35.73 2.68
C LYS A 482 0.98 36.39 1.44
N VAL A 483 2.02 35.81 0.88
CA VAL A 483 2.50 36.09 -0.48
C VAL A 483 1.95 35.00 -1.37
N ILE A 484 1.06 35.38 -2.29
CA ILE A 484 0.27 34.46 -3.10
C ILE A 484 0.64 34.66 -4.56
N ASP A 485 0.91 33.54 -5.21
CA ASP A 485 1.01 33.44 -6.65
C ASP A 485 -0.34 33.01 -7.22
N ASP A 486 -1.06 33.93 -7.86
CA ASP A 486 -2.40 33.67 -8.40
C ASP A 486 -2.40 32.75 -9.62
N VAL A 487 -1.24 32.49 -10.26
CA VAL A 487 -1.15 31.61 -11.43
C VAL A 487 -0.90 30.16 -11.03
N THR A 488 -0.09 29.88 -10.01
CA THR A 488 0.12 28.50 -9.52
C THR A 488 -0.68 28.15 -8.26
N SER A 489 -1.31 29.14 -7.63
CA SER A 489 -1.95 29.04 -6.31
C SER A 489 -0.98 28.69 -5.16
N ASP A 490 0.33 28.78 -5.39
CA ASP A 490 1.30 28.59 -4.30
C ASP A 490 1.31 29.82 -3.39
N GLU A 491 1.49 29.60 -2.09
CA GLU A 491 1.62 30.67 -1.12
C GLU A 491 2.81 30.45 -0.17
N SER A 492 3.39 31.57 0.27
CA SER A 492 4.30 31.64 1.40
C SER A 492 3.63 32.47 2.49
N VAL A 493 3.64 31.97 3.71
CA VAL A 493 2.94 32.60 4.83
C VAL A 493 3.93 33.02 5.90
N TYR A 494 3.79 34.26 6.36
CA TYR A 494 4.53 34.83 7.47
C TYR A 494 3.57 35.15 8.60
N TYR A 495 4.01 34.96 9.83
CA TYR A 495 3.21 35.15 11.03
C TYR A 495 3.87 36.16 11.96
N VAL A 496 3.05 37.08 12.47
CA VAL A 496 3.46 38.08 13.46
C VAL A 496 2.62 37.90 14.70
N HIS A 497 3.20 37.28 15.72
CA HIS A 497 2.57 36.97 16.99
C HIS A 497 2.74 38.15 17.95
N PHE A 498 1.62 38.70 18.42
CA PHE A 498 1.59 39.62 19.55
C PHE A 498 1.14 38.83 20.79
N GLY A 499 2.07 38.61 21.70
CA GLY A 499 1.82 37.95 22.98
C GLY A 499 1.75 38.94 24.13
N VAL A 500 1.10 38.53 25.21
CA VAL A 500 1.25 39.16 26.53
C VAL A 500 2.26 38.37 27.37
N LYS A 501 2.76 39.00 28.44
CA LYS A 501 3.66 38.31 29.36
C LYS A 501 2.89 37.17 30.07
N ALA A 502 3.32 35.94 29.86
CA ALA A 502 2.76 34.77 30.54
C ALA A 502 3.17 34.76 32.02
N ALA A 503 2.35 34.12 32.85
CA ALA A 503 2.52 34.08 34.30
C ALA A 503 3.01 32.69 34.73
N SER A 504 4.17 32.64 35.38
CA SER A 504 4.56 31.44 36.14
C SER A 504 3.65 31.29 37.35
N ASP A 505 3.33 30.04 37.71
CA ASP A 505 2.48 29.70 38.84
C ASP A 505 3.14 28.59 39.66
N GLU A 506 3.34 28.85 40.96
CA GLU A 506 3.87 27.86 41.91
C GLU A 506 2.73 27.15 42.66
N PHE A 507 1.47 27.42 42.32
CA PHE A 507 0.28 26.76 42.87
C PHE A 507 0.11 26.88 44.40
N ASN A 508 0.72 27.89 45.03
CA ASN A 508 0.64 28.16 46.48
C ASN A 508 -0.71 28.78 46.94
N GLY A 509 -1.61 29.08 46.02
CA GLY A 509 -2.91 29.68 46.33
C GLY A 509 -3.98 28.66 46.70
N LYS A 510 -5.09 29.12 47.30
CA LYS A 510 -6.32 28.31 47.44
C LYS A 510 -7.19 28.31 46.18
N LYS A 511 -6.85 29.15 45.20
CA LYS A 511 -7.51 29.28 43.89
C LYS A 511 -6.45 29.53 42.83
N LEU A 512 -6.71 29.07 41.60
CA LEU A 512 -5.88 29.39 40.45
C LEU A 512 -5.91 30.91 40.18
N SER A 513 -4.79 31.44 39.71
CA SER A 513 -4.72 32.84 39.29
C SER A 513 -5.65 33.12 38.10
N SER A 514 -6.04 34.38 37.91
CA SER A 514 -6.89 34.78 36.78
C SER A 514 -6.23 34.65 35.41
N ALA A 515 -4.96 34.22 35.35
CA ALA A 515 -4.25 33.93 34.10
C ALA A 515 -4.72 32.62 33.45
N TRP A 516 -5.27 31.70 34.25
CA TRP A 516 -5.70 30.38 33.79
C TRP A 516 -7.11 30.43 33.20
N LYS A 517 -7.27 29.78 32.04
CA LYS A 517 -8.54 29.34 31.47
C LYS A 517 -8.54 27.82 31.46
N ILE A 518 -9.68 27.21 31.81
CA ILE A 518 -9.85 25.76 31.79
C ILE A 518 -10.76 25.40 30.63
N VAL A 519 -10.27 24.61 29.68
CA VAL A 519 -11.09 24.04 28.61
C VAL A 519 -11.80 22.81 29.19
N ARG A 520 -13.14 22.76 29.06
CA ARG A 520 -13.99 21.67 29.54
C ARG A 520 -13.75 21.36 31.03
N GLU A 521 -13.95 22.37 31.88
CA GLU A 521 -13.73 22.25 33.33
C GLU A 521 -14.61 21.18 33.96
N ASN A 522 -13.98 20.28 34.71
CA ASN A 522 -14.60 19.37 35.67
C ASN A 522 -13.94 19.57 37.03
N ALA A 523 -14.53 20.44 37.84
CA ALA A 523 -14.05 20.83 39.17
C ALA A 523 -13.92 19.65 40.16
N SER A 524 -14.59 18.52 39.91
CA SER A 524 -14.46 17.32 40.76
C SER A 524 -13.20 16.50 40.47
N ALA A 525 -12.56 16.73 39.32
CA ALA A 525 -11.43 15.96 38.83
C ALA A 525 -10.08 16.68 38.94
N TYR A 526 -10.01 17.81 39.67
CA TYR A 526 -8.74 18.41 40.04
C TYR A 526 -8.79 19.08 41.42
N THR A 527 -7.63 19.20 42.06
CA THR A 527 -7.46 19.87 43.35
C THR A 527 -6.24 20.76 43.32
N LEU A 528 -6.32 21.89 44.02
CA LEU A 528 -5.18 22.76 44.29
C LEU A 528 -4.86 22.69 45.78
N ASP A 529 -3.74 22.06 46.12
CA ASP A 529 -3.27 21.94 47.49
C ASP A 529 -1.90 22.61 47.61
N ASN A 530 -1.80 23.57 48.53
CA ASN A 530 -0.75 24.58 48.69
C ASN A 530 0.65 24.18 48.14
N GLY A 531 0.87 24.46 46.85
CA GLY A 531 2.12 24.15 46.12
C GLY A 531 2.00 23.07 45.04
N THR A 532 0.79 22.57 44.73
CA THR A 532 0.58 21.53 43.72
C THR A 532 -0.83 21.60 43.12
N LEU A 533 -0.91 21.51 41.80
CA LEU A 533 -2.15 21.25 41.07
C LEU A 533 -2.20 19.76 40.70
N THR A 534 -3.19 19.04 41.20
CA THR A 534 -3.39 17.62 40.90
C THR A 534 -4.62 17.44 40.01
N ILE A 535 -4.45 16.78 38.86
CA ILE A 535 -5.51 16.42 37.92
C ILE A 535 -5.70 14.90 37.97
N THR A 536 -6.92 14.44 38.19
CA THR A 536 -7.27 13.02 38.04
C THR A 536 -7.60 12.75 36.58
N THR A 537 -6.97 11.77 35.96
CA THR A 537 -7.23 11.44 34.55
C THR A 537 -8.69 11.02 34.35
N GLY A 538 -9.24 11.34 33.19
CA GLY A 538 -10.57 10.91 32.79
C GLY A 538 -10.59 10.53 31.31
N ALA A 539 -11.68 9.89 30.89
CA ALA A 539 -11.85 9.43 29.53
C ALA A 539 -11.70 10.58 28.52
N GLY A 540 -11.03 10.29 27.40
CA GLY A 540 -10.88 11.20 26.29
C GLY A 540 -9.45 11.58 25.96
N ASP A 541 -9.28 12.26 24.83
CA ASP A 541 -8.04 12.87 24.37
C ASP A 541 -8.36 14.09 23.49
N ILE A 542 -7.33 14.81 23.05
CA ILE A 542 -7.39 15.81 21.98
C ILE A 542 -6.78 15.32 20.67
N ASP A 543 -6.28 14.08 20.60
CA ASP A 543 -5.72 13.55 19.35
C ASP A 543 -6.82 13.16 18.35
N GLY A 544 -6.72 13.67 17.12
CA GLY A 544 -7.66 13.41 16.03
C GLY A 544 -9.10 13.78 16.40
N ALA A 545 -10.06 12.91 16.05
CA ALA A 545 -11.48 13.19 16.28
C ALA A 545 -11.93 13.10 17.76
N ASN A 546 -11.04 12.86 18.72
CA ASN A 546 -11.45 12.58 20.10
C ASN A 546 -11.88 13.84 20.84
N ASN A 547 -11.17 14.98 20.69
CA ASN A 547 -11.53 16.36 21.08
C ASN A 547 -12.43 16.52 22.34
N ASN A 548 -12.20 15.69 23.37
CA ASN A 548 -13.10 15.55 24.52
C ASN A 548 -12.38 15.48 25.87
N ALA A 549 -11.05 15.62 25.90
CA ALA A 549 -10.31 15.71 27.15
C ALA A 549 -10.78 16.90 28.01
N ALA A 550 -11.19 16.62 29.25
CA ALA A 550 -11.54 17.63 30.24
C ALA A 550 -10.28 18.25 30.88
N ASN A 551 -10.46 19.37 31.57
CA ASN A 551 -9.42 19.98 32.44
C ASN A 551 -8.10 20.31 31.72
N ILE A 552 -8.17 20.91 30.53
CA ILE A 552 -6.99 21.47 29.86
C ILE A 552 -6.78 22.89 30.41
N PHE A 553 -5.78 23.06 31.28
CA PHE A 553 -5.46 24.35 31.89
C PHE A 553 -4.50 25.09 30.98
N VAL A 554 -4.91 26.26 30.49
CA VAL A 554 -4.14 27.03 29.52
C VAL A 554 -4.10 28.50 29.89
N GLN A 555 -3.02 29.17 29.51
CA GLN A 555 -2.88 30.62 29.61
C GLN A 555 -2.22 31.19 28.35
N SER A 556 -2.50 32.45 28.04
CA SER A 556 -1.96 33.11 26.83
C SER A 556 -0.43 33.04 26.79
N ALA A 557 0.11 32.52 25.69
CA ALA A 557 1.56 32.37 25.47
C ALA A 557 1.94 32.55 23.99
N ASN A 558 1.30 33.50 23.29
CA ASN A 558 1.48 33.77 21.86
C ASN A 558 2.82 34.48 21.52
N SER A 559 3.93 33.85 21.90
CA SER A 559 5.31 34.29 21.64
C SER A 559 6.25 33.08 21.66
N ASP A 560 7.56 33.30 21.53
CA ASP A 560 8.55 32.28 21.89
C ASP A 560 8.63 32.14 23.41
N TRP A 561 8.93 30.95 23.90
CA TRP A 561 9.04 30.67 25.34
C TRP A 561 9.75 29.35 25.65
N THR A 562 10.21 29.23 26.88
CA THR A 562 10.61 27.97 27.52
C THR A 562 9.68 27.70 28.70
N LEU A 563 8.95 26.59 28.64
CA LEU A 563 8.05 26.11 29.67
C LEU A 563 8.67 24.93 30.39
N ASN A 564 8.57 24.90 31.71
CA ASN A 564 9.01 23.81 32.55
C ASN A 564 7.88 23.43 33.53
N THR A 565 7.80 22.16 33.90
CA THR A 565 7.03 21.66 35.06
C THR A 565 7.74 20.47 35.71
N LYS A 566 7.46 20.22 36.98
CA LYS A 566 7.72 18.93 37.64
C LYS A 566 6.39 18.18 37.74
N LEU A 567 6.33 17.01 37.12
CA LEU A 567 5.17 16.13 37.05
C LEU A 567 5.43 14.88 37.90
N HIS A 568 4.50 14.55 38.78
CA HIS A 568 4.46 13.30 39.52
C HIS A 568 3.13 12.58 39.22
N CYS A 569 3.20 11.33 38.77
CA CYS A 569 2.01 10.49 38.58
C CYS A 569 1.88 9.47 39.71
N SER A 570 0.69 9.33 40.30
CA SER A 570 0.45 8.37 41.40
C SER A 570 0.73 6.90 41.03
N ALA A 571 0.74 6.59 39.75
CA ALA A 571 1.16 5.32 39.19
C ALA A 571 1.80 5.55 37.81
N LEU A 572 2.49 4.53 37.29
CA LEU A 572 2.97 4.55 35.91
C LEU A 572 1.78 4.69 34.96
N PRO A 573 1.80 5.61 33.97
CA PRO A 573 0.70 5.76 33.02
C PRO A 573 0.32 4.43 32.36
N GLY A 574 -0.93 4.03 32.56
CA GLY A 574 -1.47 2.73 32.17
C GLY A 574 -2.10 2.72 30.78
N GLN A 575 -2.29 1.50 30.28
CA GLN A 575 -2.96 1.27 29.00
C GLN A 575 -4.46 1.60 29.07
N PRO A 576 -5.13 1.92 27.93
CA PRO A 576 -4.56 1.92 26.57
C PRO A 576 -3.65 3.12 26.27
N SER A 577 -3.80 4.24 26.98
CA SER A 577 -3.19 5.51 26.54
C SER A 577 -3.14 6.62 27.60
N GLN A 578 -3.16 6.29 28.90
CA GLN A 578 -3.11 7.32 29.95
C GLN A 578 -1.88 8.22 29.76
N ASN A 579 -2.06 9.52 29.91
CA ASN A 579 -1.00 10.48 29.67
C ASN A 579 -1.21 11.80 30.44
N ALA A 580 -0.11 12.46 30.80
CA ALA A 580 -0.13 13.77 31.44
C ALA A 580 1.12 14.59 31.07
N GLY A 581 0.98 15.91 30.94
CA GLY A 581 2.11 16.76 30.59
C GLY A 581 1.73 18.18 30.16
N LEU A 582 2.47 18.69 29.17
CA LEU A 582 2.39 20.05 28.67
C LEU A 582 1.63 20.11 27.34
N VAL A 583 0.99 21.24 27.07
CA VAL A 583 0.33 21.51 25.78
C VAL A 583 0.57 22.95 25.33
N ALA A 584 0.88 23.14 24.05
CA ALA A 584 0.69 24.40 23.34
C ALA A 584 -0.61 24.29 22.54
N TYR A 585 -1.62 25.03 22.96
CA TYR A 585 -3.02 24.84 22.57
C TYR A 585 -3.54 26.09 21.85
N GLN A 586 -3.86 25.95 20.58
CA GLN A 586 -4.65 26.95 19.84
C GLN A 586 -6.13 26.56 19.96
N ASP A 587 -6.46 25.35 19.53
CA ASP A 587 -7.79 24.75 19.60
C ASP A 587 -7.65 23.21 19.56
N ASP A 588 -8.79 22.50 19.55
CA ASP A 588 -8.81 21.03 19.55
C ASP A 588 -8.19 20.40 18.29
N ASP A 589 -8.18 21.13 17.18
CA ASP A 589 -7.67 20.63 15.89
C ASP A 589 -6.26 21.16 15.57
N ASN A 590 -5.67 21.98 16.46
CA ASN A 590 -4.39 22.65 16.29
C ASN A 590 -3.63 22.77 17.62
N PHE A 591 -2.69 21.84 17.86
CA PHE A 591 -1.92 21.83 19.10
C PHE A 591 -0.55 21.15 18.96
N VAL A 592 0.29 21.37 19.98
CA VAL A 592 1.45 20.52 20.30
C VAL A 592 1.26 19.96 21.69
N LYS A 593 1.27 18.63 21.82
CA LYS A 593 1.08 17.92 23.08
C LYS A 593 2.37 17.19 23.44
N TYR A 594 2.90 17.44 24.63
CA TYR A 594 4.10 16.78 25.15
C TYR A 594 3.83 16.12 26.49
N VAL A 595 3.73 14.80 26.50
CA VAL A 595 3.19 14.05 27.64
C VAL A 595 4.06 12.88 28.05
N TYR A 596 4.09 12.63 29.36
CA TYR A 596 4.49 11.36 29.94
C TYR A 596 3.32 10.39 29.84
N ALA A 597 3.49 9.32 29.07
CA ALA A 597 2.40 8.52 28.53
C ALA A 597 2.64 7.02 28.69
N ALA A 598 1.55 6.27 28.54
CA ALA A 598 1.54 4.83 28.57
C ALA A 598 2.55 4.21 27.57
N PRO A 599 3.06 3.00 27.85
CA PRO A 599 3.93 2.28 26.92
C PRO A 599 3.26 2.08 25.55
N GLY A 600 4.02 2.06 24.45
CA GLY A 600 3.48 1.57 23.16
C GLY A 600 3.37 0.04 23.13
N PHE A 601 2.49 -0.52 22.29
CA PHE A 601 2.41 -1.97 22.07
C PHE A 601 3.75 -2.52 21.53
N ARG A 602 4.31 -3.55 22.19
CA ARG A 602 5.50 -4.28 21.71
C ARG A 602 5.06 -5.51 20.91
N GLN A 603 5.54 -5.66 19.68
CA GLN A 603 5.42 -6.92 18.95
C GLN A 603 6.55 -7.85 19.42
N GLY A 604 6.23 -8.93 20.14
CA GLY A 604 7.13 -10.07 20.36
C GLY A 604 8.28 -9.93 21.39
N GLY A 605 8.18 -9.06 22.40
CA GLY A 605 9.24 -8.90 23.41
C GLY A 605 8.81 -9.19 24.86
N ASN A 606 9.55 -10.06 25.57
CA ASN A 606 9.40 -10.39 27.00
C ASN A 606 9.84 -9.26 27.98
N GLY A 607 9.80 -7.99 27.56
CA GLY A 607 10.26 -6.86 28.39
C GLY A 607 9.14 -6.27 29.26
N VAL A 608 9.47 -5.81 30.47
CA VAL A 608 8.56 -5.02 31.31
C VAL A 608 8.21 -3.70 30.59
N PRO A 609 6.93 -3.32 30.45
CA PRO A 609 6.56 -2.07 29.81
C PRO A 609 7.11 -0.86 30.58
N THR A 610 7.87 0.01 29.91
CA THR A 610 8.30 1.31 30.45
C THR A 610 7.43 2.41 29.86
N ALA A 611 7.14 3.45 30.65
CA ALA A 611 6.42 4.62 30.14
C ALA A 611 7.22 5.34 29.05
N THR A 612 6.53 6.14 28.24
CA THR A 612 7.12 6.87 27.13
C THR A 612 6.96 8.38 27.31
N LEU A 613 7.77 9.15 26.60
CA LEU A 613 7.57 10.57 26.38
C LEU A 613 7.09 10.75 24.95
N GLN A 614 5.92 11.35 24.79
CA GLN A 614 5.30 11.54 23.47
C GLN A 614 5.16 13.02 23.18
N LEU A 615 5.76 13.46 22.08
CA LEU A 615 5.60 14.79 21.52
C LEU A 615 4.83 14.66 20.21
N SER A 616 3.58 15.09 20.17
CA SER A 616 2.75 15.08 18.97
C SER A 616 2.33 16.50 18.58
N CYS A 617 2.09 16.71 17.29
CA CYS A 617 1.44 17.91 16.80
C CYS A 617 0.34 17.59 15.79
N GLU A 618 -0.69 18.42 15.82
CA GLU A 618 -1.89 18.32 15.01
C GLU A 618 -2.17 19.67 14.35
N ALA A 619 -2.55 19.63 13.08
CA ALA A 619 -3.07 20.79 12.36
C ALA A 619 -4.23 20.35 11.46
N ASP A 620 -5.28 21.15 11.48
CA ASP A 620 -6.53 20.93 10.75
C ASP A 620 -7.21 19.58 11.09
N GLY A 621 -7.05 19.09 12.33
CA GLY A 621 -7.65 17.83 12.79
C GLY A 621 -6.90 16.57 12.34
N TYR A 622 -5.65 16.74 11.86
CA TYR A 622 -4.78 15.65 11.42
C TYR A 622 -3.42 15.71 12.11
N ASN A 623 -3.00 14.57 12.67
CA ASN A 623 -1.65 14.40 13.19
C ASN A 623 -0.61 14.66 12.09
N LYS A 624 0.28 15.65 12.30
CA LYS A 624 1.34 16.01 11.35
C LYS A 624 2.66 15.32 11.66
N ALA A 625 3.00 15.25 12.95
CA ALA A 625 4.19 14.57 13.41
C ALA A 625 3.97 14.04 14.83
N SER A 626 4.63 12.93 15.14
CA SER A 626 4.71 12.37 16.48
C SER A 626 6.09 11.78 16.72
N VAL A 627 6.68 12.12 17.86
CA VAL A 627 7.96 11.59 18.32
C VAL A 627 7.71 10.87 19.65
N THR A 628 8.14 9.62 19.74
CA THR A 628 8.05 8.83 20.97
C THR A 628 9.46 8.49 21.44
N PHE A 629 9.82 8.99 22.61
CA PHE A 629 11.06 8.63 23.29
C PHE A 629 10.77 7.56 24.35
N ARG A 630 11.50 6.44 24.30
CA ARG A 630 11.35 5.34 25.26
C ARG A 630 12.28 5.53 26.44
N LEU A 631 11.78 5.29 27.65
CA LEU A 631 12.53 5.42 28.90
C LEU A 631 13.13 4.08 29.36
N ASP A 632 13.42 3.17 28.42
CA ASP A 632 13.85 1.78 28.71
C ASP A 632 15.09 1.73 29.62
N ASP A 633 16.06 2.64 29.41
CA ASP A 633 17.30 2.73 30.18
C ASP A 633 17.33 3.94 31.14
N VAL A 634 16.19 4.60 31.35
CA VAL A 634 16.09 5.80 32.18
C VAL A 634 15.46 5.46 33.53
N LYS A 635 16.22 5.64 34.62
CA LYS A 635 15.72 5.42 35.97
C LYS A 635 14.83 6.58 36.44
N VAL A 636 13.53 6.48 36.17
CA VAL A 636 12.51 7.37 36.75
C VAL A 636 12.23 6.93 38.19
N VAL A 637 12.43 7.81 39.16
CA VAL A 637 12.18 7.54 40.58
C VAL A 637 10.79 8.05 40.92
N ASP A 638 9.99 7.20 41.58
CA ASP A 638 8.66 7.57 42.10
C ASP A 638 7.77 8.23 41.05
N ASN A 639 7.76 7.70 39.80
CA ASN A 639 6.99 8.23 38.66
C ASN A 639 7.08 9.76 38.47
N THR A 640 8.21 10.35 38.87
CA THR A 640 8.44 11.79 38.86
C THR A 640 9.37 12.17 37.72
N ILE A 641 8.92 13.11 36.89
CA ILE A 641 9.65 13.60 35.72
C ILE A 641 9.53 15.11 35.58
N TRP A 642 10.61 15.75 35.18
CA TRP A 642 10.61 17.17 34.85
C TRP A 642 10.47 17.31 33.35
N LEU A 643 9.41 17.98 32.91
CA LEU A 643 9.15 18.20 31.49
C LEU A 643 9.51 19.63 31.13
N ARG A 644 10.16 19.81 29.99
CA ARG A 644 10.41 21.12 29.38
C ARG A 644 9.97 21.10 27.93
N LEU A 645 9.25 22.14 27.53
CA LEU A 645 8.87 22.39 26.14
C LEU A 645 9.36 23.79 25.75
N VAL A 646 10.10 23.87 24.65
CA VAL A 646 10.67 25.13 24.15
C VAL A 646 10.03 25.45 22.80
N LYS A 647 9.35 26.60 22.69
CA LYS A 647 8.88 27.16 21.41
C LYS A 647 9.85 28.22 20.92
N LYS A 648 10.31 28.07 19.67
CA LYS A 648 11.11 29.08 18.94
C LYS A 648 10.65 29.17 17.49
N GLY A 649 9.85 30.18 17.15
CA GLY A 649 9.11 30.18 15.88
C GLY A 649 8.24 28.93 15.77
N SER A 650 8.31 28.23 14.64
CA SER A 650 7.56 26.99 14.39
C SER A 650 8.08 25.78 15.17
N ALA A 651 9.30 25.87 15.71
CA ALA A 651 9.96 24.74 16.33
C ALA A 651 9.51 24.56 17.79
N TYR A 652 9.05 23.35 18.12
CA TYR A 652 8.77 22.91 19.47
C TYR A 652 9.73 21.77 19.84
N THR A 653 10.62 22.04 20.79
CA THR A 653 11.60 21.05 21.25
C THR A 653 11.26 20.60 22.66
N ALA A 654 11.03 19.31 22.81
CA ALA A 654 10.73 18.67 24.08
C ALA A 654 12.00 18.14 24.75
N TYR A 655 12.11 18.39 26.05
CA TYR A 655 13.18 17.90 26.90
C TYR A 655 12.59 17.27 28.17
N PHE A 656 13.36 16.39 28.80
CA PHE A 656 13.01 15.80 30.10
C PHE A 656 14.22 15.76 31.04
N SER A 657 13.96 15.61 32.33
CA SER A 657 14.97 15.36 33.36
C SER A 657 14.38 14.44 34.44
N VAL A 658 15.23 13.63 35.07
CA VAL A 658 14.86 12.76 36.21
C VAL A 658 15.44 13.24 37.54
N ASP A 659 16.26 14.29 37.52
CA ASP A 659 16.89 14.90 38.71
C ASP A 659 16.57 16.40 38.86
N GLY A 660 15.83 16.95 37.89
CA GLY A 660 15.50 18.38 37.79
C GLY A 660 16.67 19.28 37.40
N LYS A 661 17.85 18.73 37.13
CA LYS A 661 19.10 19.47 36.84
C LYS A 661 19.55 19.28 35.40
N LYS A 662 19.73 18.03 34.96
CA LYS A 662 20.21 17.71 33.61
C LYS A 662 19.02 17.40 32.71
N TYR A 663 18.84 18.21 31.66
CA TYR A 663 17.78 18.02 30.66
C TYR A 663 18.32 17.34 29.41
N GLU A 664 17.62 16.31 28.95
CA GLU A 664 17.90 15.56 27.73
C GLU A 664 16.77 15.78 26.73
N GLN A 665 17.08 15.82 25.43
CA GLN A 665 16.09 16.09 24.40
C GLN A 665 15.28 14.81 24.10
N ALA A 666 13.96 14.89 24.22
CA ALA A 666 13.03 13.80 23.88
C ALA A 666 12.62 13.85 22.40
N GLY A 667 12.52 15.04 21.80
CA GLY A 667 12.05 15.18 20.43
C GLY A 667 11.95 16.64 19.98
N LYS A 668 11.75 16.83 18.68
CA LYS A 668 11.47 18.13 18.07
C LYS A 668 10.39 17.96 16.99
N VAL A 669 9.42 18.86 16.96
CA VAL A 669 8.43 18.99 15.88
C VAL A 669 8.41 20.43 15.38
N ASP A 670 7.99 20.62 14.12
CA ASP A 670 7.86 21.93 13.50
C ASP A 670 6.40 22.11 13.05
N ILE A 671 5.70 23.09 13.61
CA ILE A 671 4.31 23.44 13.29
C ILE A 671 4.07 24.92 13.58
N VAL A 672 3.28 25.59 12.75
CA VAL A 672 2.85 26.95 13.05
C VAL A 672 1.50 26.91 13.74
N LEU A 673 1.39 27.54 14.91
CA LEU A 673 0.14 27.73 15.62
C LEU A 673 -0.10 29.24 15.82
N LYS A 674 -1.36 29.65 15.80
CA LYS A 674 -1.83 31.03 15.98
C LYS A 674 -2.46 31.20 17.36
N ASP A 675 -2.40 32.41 17.91
CA ASP A 675 -3.12 32.77 19.14
C ASP A 675 -2.93 31.77 20.29
N ILE A 676 -1.72 31.21 20.39
CA ILE A 676 -1.49 30.06 21.23
C ILE A 676 -1.58 30.35 22.72
N ASN A 677 -2.06 29.34 23.43
CA ASN A 677 -1.95 29.24 24.86
C ASN A 677 -0.94 28.14 25.22
N ALA A 678 -0.28 28.27 26.36
CA ALA A 678 0.56 27.22 26.93
C ALA A 678 -0.10 26.69 28.21
N GLY A 679 0.03 25.40 28.45
CA GLY A 679 -0.78 24.75 29.48
C GLY A 679 -0.33 23.37 29.87
N ILE A 680 -1.20 22.72 30.66
CA ILE A 680 -1.04 21.36 31.17
C ILE A 680 -2.33 20.56 30.96
N ILE A 681 -2.15 19.25 30.78
CA ILE A 681 -3.22 18.30 30.48
C ILE A 681 -2.95 16.95 31.17
N ALA A 682 -4.01 16.24 31.56
CA ALA A 682 -3.95 14.85 31.98
C ALA A 682 -5.24 14.12 31.56
N CYS A 683 -5.14 12.99 30.87
CA CYS A 683 -6.29 12.23 30.38
C CYS A 683 -5.97 10.73 30.24
N ASP A 684 -7.01 9.91 30.07
CA ASP A 684 -6.85 8.46 29.84
C ASP A 684 -6.44 8.12 28.39
N GLY A 685 -6.51 9.10 27.49
CA GLY A 685 -6.29 8.96 26.06
C GLY A 685 -7.37 8.12 25.38
N VAL A 686 -7.24 7.94 24.05
CA VAL A 686 -8.10 7.04 23.28
C VAL A 686 -7.27 6.08 22.43
N LEU A 687 -7.69 4.82 22.39
CA LEU A 687 -7.08 3.82 21.49
C LEU A 687 -7.39 4.18 20.04
N PRO A 688 -6.38 4.30 19.14
CA PRO A 688 -6.65 4.59 17.73
C PRO A 688 -7.54 3.51 17.10
N ALA A 689 -8.55 3.90 16.32
CA ALA A 689 -9.57 3.01 15.75
C ALA A 689 -8.99 1.81 14.97
N ARG A 690 -7.88 2.01 14.25
CA ARG A 690 -7.16 0.93 13.56
C ARG A 690 -6.73 -0.19 14.50
N PHE A 691 -6.32 0.13 15.72
CA PHE A 691 -5.90 -0.85 16.72
C PHE A 691 -7.09 -1.52 17.40
N ALA A 692 -8.22 -0.82 17.53
CA ALA A 692 -9.47 -1.44 18.00
C ALA A 692 -9.91 -2.61 17.11
N ALA A 693 -9.66 -2.54 15.80
CA ALA A 693 -9.97 -3.61 14.84
C ALA A 693 -9.03 -4.83 14.91
N PHE A 694 -7.79 -4.66 15.42
CA PHE A 694 -6.84 -5.76 15.60
C PHE A 694 -7.01 -6.50 16.95
N MET A 695 -7.86 -5.99 17.83
CA MET A 695 -8.11 -6.59 19.15
C MET A 695 -9.06 -7.79 19.04
N ARG A 696 -8.50 -9.00 19.07
CA ARG A 696 -9.29 -10.25 19.08
C ARG A 696 -9.83 -10.57 20.48
N PRO A 697 -11.02 -11.19 20.61
CA PRO A 697 -11.48 -11.74 21.88
C PRO A 697 -10.45 -12.74 22.44
N GLY A 698 -9.87 -12.46 23.61
CA GLY A 698 -8.87 -13.31 24.26
C GLY A 698 -7.42 -12.79 24.20
N MET A 699 -7.12 -11.74 23.42
CA MET A 699 -5.97 -10.88 23.74
C MET A 699 -6.39 -10.10 24.98
N GLY A 700 -5.84 -10.48 26.14
CA GLY A 700 -6.28 -10.09 27.49
C GLY A 700 -7.03 -8.76 27.51
N ALA A 701 -8.32 -8.82 27.81
CA ALA A 701 -9.12 -7.63 28.10
C ALA A 701 -8.30 -6.79 29.07
N GLN A 702 -7.77 -5.65 28.59
CA GLN A 702 -7.02 -4.77 29.47
C GLN A 702 -7.98 -4.34 30.55
N THR A 703 -7.69 -4.76 31.79
CA THR A 703 -8.29 -4.20 32.99
C THR A 703 -8.21 -2.69 32.83
N LYS A 704 -9.37 -2.04 32.75
CA LYS A 704 -9.52 -0.58 32.75
C LYS A 704 -8.55 -0.03 33.80
N SER A 705 -7.52 0.68 33.37
CA SER A 705 -6.55 1.24 34.31
C SER A 705 -7.31 2.19 35.24
N GLU A 706 -7.05 2.10 36.54
CA GLU A 706 -7.63 3.07 37.46
C GLU A 706 -7.14 4.47 37.08
N PRO A 707 -8.00 5.51 37.18
CA PRO A 707 -7.58 6.88 36.97
C PRO A 707 -6.35 7.22 37.81
N ILE A 708 -5.34 7.83 37.19
CA ILE A 708 -4.13 8.26 37.89
C ILE A 708 -4.26 9.73 38.30
N LYS A 709 -3.59 10.11 39.39
CA LYS A 709 -3.44 11.50 39.81
C LYS A 709 -2.13 12.04 39.27
N ALA A 710 -2.21 13.00 38.35
CA ALA A 710 -1.08 13.75 37.81
C ALA A 710 -0.93 15.06 38.59
N SER A 711 0.13 15.16 39.39
CA SER A 711 0.48 16.31 40.23
C SER A 711 1.55 17.17 39.56
N PHE A 712 1.26 18.45 39.39
CA PHE A 712 2.14 19.46 38.84
C PHE A 712 2.57 20.42 39.96
N ASP A 713 3.84 20.39 40.36
CA ASP A 713 4.34 21.22 41.47
C ASP A 713 4.38 22.71 41.08
N TRP A 714 4.65 23.02 39.82
CA TRP A 714 4.75 24.40 39.33
C TRP A 714 4.68 24.45 37.80
N PHE A 715 4.19 25.57 37.28
CA PHE A 715 4.23 25.94 35.87
C PHE A 715 5.16 27.14 35.70
N ARG A 716 6.37 26.93 35.16
CA ARG A 716 7.37 27.99 34.99
C ARG A 716 7.60 28.30 33.53
N ILE A 717 7.18 29.49 33.10
CA ILE A 717 7.30 29.96 31.72
C ILE A 717 8.20 31.20 31.65
N ALA A 718 9.14 31.18 30.70
CA ALA A 718 10.04 32.31 30.41
C ALA A 718 9.94 32.65 28.91
N GLN A 719 9.75 33.93 28.58
CA GLN A 719 9.56 34.46 27.23
C GLN A 719 10.73 35.33 26.79
#